data_AF-A0A2G5HNX8-F1
#
_entry.id   AF-A0A2G5HNX8-F1
#
_cell.length_a   1.000
_cell.length_b   1.000
_cell.length_c   1.000
_cell.angle_alpha   90.00
_cell.angle_beta   90.00
_cell.angle_gamma   90.00
#
_symmetry.space_group_name_H-M   'P 1'
#
loop_
_entity.id
_entity.type
_entity.pdbx_description
1 polymer ?
#
loop_
_entity_poly.entity_id
_entity_poly.type
_entity_poly.pdbx_seq_one_letter_code
_entity_poly.pdbx_strand_id
1 'polypeptide(L)'
;MADTTMSHPTGVDRIPADTNIDMSDDTETDQEPRQVYAPPPHIAARFYRNQLTRRKSSAASSRRNSLSSAQSQAHSHTSGRSLRRSSTGCRSTTIAQHLRRASIIESRKARLADRAAHAEQVRLRAALAKAAPRGNSTSSEERALAAQAAKEKLLAKVAAQCAEEVARAKRIAEEVKDRKLAEETRLRLEMEERHAEAERRRAEYQRNIQARRARRADSAEKKLAVLEEVADVEEDAIVEEIAEVLLLDLETAVSRIQRAWRLHRRKQPVLRFRELGLTAARAKDTPFEEMTELVASQQVIQATTDMLMHLGLQDGNDANAALNTRTFLSGYMIVAHPISVLLNKTGAQESDLIANASELISLFEASVARLDTWNNFTANETQHETLNQTYTTYTSAFAAWRLQDSSVLIEGMVASFVELDAIWQTVKDDTRGEVAKDYREGIRDNQVMLLSRIRKLAGPDRADFLIKKAIRESRRRRPKKRPAAEVRPRGVEPSSEAAVSSEQAVEDAFAPVPIGSGELNKLFTTMPSNRVLTHELAIDKDYKLEDKNSELREQMYRSICESMKVGFEAGNGARWTVSAAENIKEKLLRMLKPGSNMHKMLCEALDLDNIQRQCQQGVFSYPGFFGFMANVLPKLCAPFRDQQVKTLAEELRTENDELDGMIEKLFKLLKMVDCLSLDYTNFMIMQSAPTLTKEAAGYEARMFRRDIEAHQITLTNTKRWWHQSRRALEAESDRRDPENMRNPADRPSPQKIYTHALVELALTSNELDDTACPETLHLDLERMQKLRTKAIRIAVIGAILLTTKNLLRRDVRSQWKNEANRLWTLLSAEPYESTNADEPTTAQKAFSVLETAHNMPESTKRSVQSTINKFFAQAAQVSIPSGAQQVNSVRFSDPVLKVLFQRLKTHILSRLSAESSADRVRAASSASEKLASSGMAEFVPHVAVIVDLLERVRKVDWESHGVWYEEIAVVQEQQ
;
A
#
# COMPACT_ATOMS: atom_id res chain seq x y z
N MET A 1 -45.84 -47.60 -13.04
CA MET A 1 -46.73 -46.68 -13.78
C MET A 1 -45.77 -45.71 -14.50
N ALA A 2 -45.26 -46.03 -15.69
CA ALA A 2 -45.94 -46.15 -17.02
C ALA A 2 -46.24 -44.76 -17.62
N ASP A 3 -45.91 -44.37 -18.86
CA ASP A 3 -45.22 -45.02 -20.02
C ASP A 3 -44.56 -43.93 -20.96
N THR A 4 -43.66 -44.11 -21.96
CA THR A 4 -43.43 -45.09 -23.08
C THR A 4 -44.28 -44.71 -24.34
N THR A 5 -43.83 -44.47 -25.60
CA THR A 5 -42.61 -44.84 -26.41
C THR A 5 -42.39 -43.92 -27.67
N MET A 6 -41.13 -43.74 -28.16
CA MET A 6 -40.65 -43.63 -29.60
C MET A 6 -41.29 -42.63 -30.64
N SER A 7 -40.78 -42.35 -31.88
CA SER A 7 -39.41 -42.16 -32.47
C SER A 7 -39.41 -41.77 -33.99
N HIS A 8 -38.59 -40.79 -34.44
CA HIS A 8 -38.04 -40.57 -35.83
C HIS A 8 -39.02 -40.42 -37.05
N PRO A 9 -38.63 -40.23 -38.36
CA PRO A 9 -37.31 -40.18 -39.05
C PRO A 9 -37.05 -39.01 -40.08
N THR A 10 -35.99 -39.21 -40.90
CA THR A 10 -35.27 -38.50 -42.01
C THR A 10 -36.00 -37.89 -43.24
N GLY A 11 -35.30 -37.02 -44.02
CA GLY A 11 -35.56 -36.74 -45.47
C GLY A 11 -34.64 -35.64 -46.11
N VAL A 12 -34.30 -35.72 -47.43
CA VAL A 12 -33.37 -34.81 -48.18
C VAL A 12 -33.78 -34.69 -49.69
N ASP A 13 -33.18 -33.73 -50.44
CA ASP A 13 -33.10 -33.52 -51.93
C ASP A 13 -34.12 -32.60 -52.66
N ARG A 14 -33.82 -31.91 -53.79
CA ARG A 14 -32.60 -31.19 -54.29
C ARG A 14 -32.83 -30.46 -55.66
N ILE A 15 -32.32 -29.21 -55.83
CA ILE A 15 -31.98 -28.46 -57.10
C ILE A 15 -33.03 -28.32 -58.25
N PRO A 16 -32.81 -27.62 -59.41
CA PRO A 16 -31.82 -26.57 -59.81
C PRO A 16 -32.41 -25.31 -60.56
N ALA A 17 -31.53 -24.34 -60.89
CA ALA A 17 -31.25 -23.82 -62.27
C ALA A 17 -31.24 -22.28 -62.53
N ASP A 18 -30.21 -21.86 -63.31
CA ASP A 18 -30.18 -20.85 -64.39
C ASP A 18 -30.24 -19.31 -64.14
N THR A 19 -29.40 -18.47 -64.78
CA THR A 19 -28.09 -18.67 -65.49
C THR A 19 -27.31 -17.36 -65.71
N ASN A 20 -25.99 -17.48 -66.00
CA ASN A 20 -25.13 -16.54 -66.78
C ASN A 20 -24.79 -15.18 -66.13
N ILE A 21 -23.72 -14.42 -66.45
CA ILE A 21 -22.50 -14.57 -67.31
C ILE A 21 -21.47 -13.51 -66.80
N ASP A 22 -20.13 -13.54 -66.92
CA ASP A 22 -19.07 -14.44 -67.45
C ASP A 22 -17.93 -14.51 -66.36
N MET A 23 -16.77 -15.21 -66.39
CA MET A 23 -15.72 -15.54 -67.39
C MET A 23 -14.87 -14.33 -67.87
N SER A 24 -13.58 -14.42 -68.24
CA SER A 24 -12.57 -15.51 -68.29
C SER A 24 -11.16 -14.92 -68.02
N ASP A 25 -10.03 -15.61 -67.79
CA ASP A 25 -9.65 -17.02 -67.55
C ASP A 25 -8.91 -17.08 -66.16
N ASP A 26 -7.75 -17.67 -65.80
CA ASP A 26 -6.68 -18.57 -66.35
C ASP A 26 -5.84 -19.03 -65.10
N THR A 27 -5.37 -20.25 -64.83
CA THR A 27 -5.43 -21.61 -65.44
C THR A 27 -5.65 -22.68 -64.33
N GLU A 28 -5.78 -23.95 -64.71
CA GLU A 28 -5.90 -25.17 -63.85
C GLU A 28 -4.51 -25.71 -63.38
N THR A 29 -4.32 -26.69 -62.47
CA THR A 29 -4.95 -28.03 -62.31
C THR A 29 -4.79 -28.65 -60.89
N ASP A 30 -5.54 -29.73 -60.63
CA ASP A 30 -5.66 -30.47 -59.35
C ASP A 30 -4.41 -31.17 -58.79
N GLN A 31 -4.36 -31.37 -57.46
CA GLN A 31 -4.48 -32.70 -56.80
C GLN A 31 -4.36 -32.63 -55.26
N GLU A 32 -4.80 -33.70 -54.58
CA GLU A 32 -4.83 -33.80 -53.11
C GLU A 32 -3.44 -33.66 -52.44
N PRO A 33 -3.31 -32.90 -51.33
CA PRO A 33 -2.09 -32.87 -50.55
C PRO A 33 -1.93 -34.15 -49.71
N ARG A 34 -1.39 -35.21 -50.32
CA ARG A 34 -0.89 -36.40 -49.62
C ARG A 34 0.02 -36.00 -48.46
N GLN A 35 -0.20 -36.62 -47.29
CA GLN A 35 0.42 -36.22 -46.02
C GLN A 35 1.92 -36.57 -45.96
N VAL A 36 2.78 -35.70 -46.51
CA VAL A 36 4.24 -35.86 -46.48
C VAL A 36 4.81 -35.41 -45.13
N TYR A 37 5.33 -36.35 -44.35
CA TYR A 37 6.09 -36.05 -43.14
C TYR A 37 7.45 -35.41 -43.47
N ALA A 38 7.60 -34.12 -43.19
CA ALA A 38 8.90 -33.45 -43.22
C ALA A 38 9.77 -33.92 -42.04
N PRO A 39 10.99 -34.45 -42.27
CA PRO A 39 11.85 -34.92 -41.18
C PRO A 39 12.50 -33.75 -40.41
N PRO A 40 12.84 -33.94 -39.11
CA PRO A 40 13.46 -32.89 -38.28
C PRO A 40 14.71 -32.23 -38.90
N PRO A 41 14.98 -30.95 -38.61
CA PRO A 41 15.94 -30.13 -39.37
C PRO A 41 17.39 -30.66 -39.43
N HIS A 42 17.80 -31.52 -38.48
CA HIS A 42 19.12 -32.18 -38.52
C HIS A 42 19.27 -33.22 -39.65
N ILE A 43 18.15 -33.64 -40.27
CA ILE A 43 18.10 -34.58 -41.41
C ILE A 43 18.12 -33.83 -42.74
N ALA A 44 17.37 -32.71 -42.85
CA ALA A 44 17.36 -31.88 -44.06
C ALA A 44 18.78 -31.39 -44.45
N ALA A 45 19.59 -31.04 -43.45
CA ALA A 45 20.99 -30.64 -43.62
C ALA A 45 21.91 -31.73 -44.22
N ARG A 46 21.46 -32.98 -44.42
CA ARG A 46 22.24 -34.06 -45.03
C ARG A 46 22.03 -34.21 -46.54
N PHE A 47 20.95 -33.67 -47.11
CA PHE A 47 20.60 -33.89 -48.52
C PHE A 47 21.23 -32.85 -49.47
N TYR A 48 21.44 -31.61 -49.03
CA TYR A 48 22.17 -30.60 -49.80
C TYR A 48 23.69 -30.78 -49.67
N ARG A 49 24.24 -31.79 -50.35
CA ARG A 49 25.68 -32.05 -50.42
C ARG A 49 26.21 -31.96 -51.84
N ASN A 50 26.62 -30.76 -52.24
CA ASN A 50 27.22 -30.53 -53.55
C ASN A 50 28.57 -31.29 -53.67
N GLN A 51 28.89 -31.78 -54.87
CA GLN A 51 30.01 -32.71 -55.07
C GLN A 51 31.31 -31.99 -55.45
N LEU A 52 32.46 -32.49 -54.95
CA LEU A 52 33.69 -32.74 -55.73
C LEU A 52 34.76 -33.42 -54.84
N THR A 53 35.58 -34.31 -55.44
CA THR A 53 36.88 -34.85 -54.97
C THR A 53 37.07 -35.05 -53.44
N ARG A 54 37.00 -36.25 -52.83
CA ARG A 54 37.71 -37.53 -53.13
C ARG A 54 39.25 -37.29 -53.21
N ARG A 55 40.13 -37.91 -52.41
CA ARG A 55 40.18 -39.34 -51.97
C ARG A 55 40.94 -39.59 -50.66
N LYS A 56 40.50 -40.66 -49.97
CA LYS A 56 41.24 -41.66 -49.15
C LYS A 56 41.97 -41.25 -47.86
N SER A 57 41.68 -42.03 -46.82
CA SER A 57 42.34 -42.13 -45.52
C SER A 57 43.11 -43.47 -45.39
N SER A 58 43.56 -43.81 -44.17
CA SER A 58 44.35 -45.00 -43.76
C SER A 58 45.84 -44.96 -44.13
N ALA A 59 46.76 -45.56 -43.37
CA ALA A 59 46.60 -46.46 -42.20
C ALA A 59 47.59 -46.13 -41.05
N ALA A 60 47.53 -46.89 -39.95
CA ALA A 60 48.35 -46.68 -38.74
C ALA A 60 49.66 -47.50 -38.72
N SER A 61 50.70 -46.95 -38.09
CA SER A 61 51.87 -47.66 -37.54
C SER A 61 52.58 -46.68 -36.58
N SER A 62 52.70 -46.93 -35.27
CA SER A 62 53.60 -47.87 -34.58
C SER A 62 55.10 -47.51 -34.63
N ARG A 63 55.62 -47.19 -33.43
CA ARG A 63 57.00 -47.33 -32.94
C ARG A 63 58.11 -46.44 -33.52
N ARG A 64 59.00 -46.02 -32.59
CA ARG A 64 60.39 -45.57 -32.78
C ARG A 64 60.65 -44.43 -33.76
N ASN A 65 61.07 -43.29 -33.21
CA ASN A 65 62.14 -42.49 -33.83
C ASN A 65 63.06 -41.90 -32.74
N SER A 66 63.83 -42.79 -32.11
CA SER A 66 65.15 -42.41 -31.62
C SER A 66 66.06 -42.34 -32.85
N LEU A 67 66.65 -41.19 -33.17
CA LEU A 67 67.97 -41.08 -33.81
C LEU A 67 68.42 -39.60 -33.90
N SER A 68 69.41 -39.28 -33.06
CA SER A 68 70.55 -38.41 -33.32
C SER A 68 70.45 -37.31 -34.41
N SER A 69 70.26 -36.06 -33.99
CA SER A 69 70.69 -34.88 -34.76
C SER A 69 72.02 -34.34 -34.22
N ALA A 70 73.06 -35.18 -34.26
CA ALA A 70 74.45 -34.81 -33.98
C ALA A 70 75.32 -35.20 -35.18
N GLN A 71 76.47 -34.52 -35.36
CA GLN A 71 77.46 -34.73 -36.43
C GLN A 71 77.01 -34.37 -37.86
N SER A 72 77.31 -33.14 -38.30
CA SER A 72 77.59 -32.85 -39.72
C SER A 72 78.43 -31.58 -39.96
N GLN A 73 79.35 -31.22 -39.06
CA GLN A 73 80.08 -29.93 -39.15
C GLN A 73 81.50 -29.93 -38.53
N ALA A 74 82.27 -31.00 -38.66
CA ALA A 74 83.70 -31.00 -38.27
C ALA A 74 84.53 -31.97 -39.14
N HIS A 75 85.72 -31.49 -39.55
CA HIS A 75 86.76 -32.22 -40.32
C HIS A 75 86.34 -32.64 -41.76
N SER A 76 87.26 -32.76 -42.74
CA SER A 76 88.71 -32.56 -42.74
C SER A 76 89.18 -31.93 -44.06
N HIS A 77 90.10 -30.95 -44.00
CA HIS A 77 91.06 -30.64 -45.07
C HIS A 77 92.31 -29.96 -44.49
N THR A 78 93.39 -30.73 -44.35
CA THR A 78 94.73 -30.26 -43.97
C THR A 78 95.76 -31.00 -44.82
N SER A 79 96.89 -30.34 -45.12
CA SER A 79 97.89 -30.73 -46.14
C SER A 79 97.38 -30.68 -47.60
N GLY A 80 98.22 -30.47 -48.62
CA GLY A 80 99.68 -30.29 -48.62
C GLY A 80 100.16 -29.24 -49.64
N ARG A 81 101.43 -28.84 -49.55
CA ARG A 81 102.02 -27.69 -50.26
C ARG A 81 103.25 -28.11 -51.08
N SER A 82 103.13 -28.29 -52.41
CA SER A 82 104.28 -28.23 -53.33
C SER A 82 103.92 -28.18 -54.84
N LEU A 83 104.91 -27.71 -55.59
CA LEU A 83 104.95 -27.36 -57.02
C LEU A 83 104.90 -28.54 -58.01
N ARG A 84 104.29 -28.29 -59.19
CA ARG A 84 104.61 -28.85 -60.54
C ARG A 84 104.31 -30.38 -60.72
N ARG A 85 104.03 -30.93 -61.90
CA ARG A 85 104.07 -30.46 -63.33
C ARG A 85 103.02 -31.24 -64.16
N SER A 86 102.63 -30.72 -65.33
CA SER A 86 101.77 -31.39 -66.37
C SER A 86 100.29 -31.60 -65.97
N SER A 87 99.31 -31.60 -66.89
CA SER A 87 99.17 -30.92 -68.20
C SER A 87 97.68 -30.77 -68.56
N THR A 88 97.34 -29.71 -69.29
CA THR A 88 96.13 -29.56 -70.13
C THR A 88 94.74 -29.86 -69.49
N GLY A 89 94.01 -28.79 -69.10
CA GLY A 89 92.53 -28.79 -69.17
C GLY A 89 91.75 -28.59 -67.87
N CYS A 90 91.58 -27.35 -67.40
CA CYS A 90 90.49 -26.96 -66.51
C CYS A 90 90.15 -25.46 -66.57
N ARG A 91 89.00 -25.11 -67.16
CA ARG A 91 88.33 -23.78 -67.03
C ARG A 91 86.81 -23.91 -66.88
N SER A 92 86.21 -24.98 -67.42
CA SER A 92 84.78 -25.30 -67.29
C SER A 92 84.35 -25.59 -65.85
N THR A 93 85.22 -26.16 -65.02
CA THR A 93 84.95 -26.55 -63.63
C THR A 93 84.61 -25.35 -62.74
N THR A 94 85.38 -24.27 -62.80
CA THR A 94 85.12 -23.04 -62.02
C THR A 94 83.80 -22.39 -62.40
N ILE A 95 83.49 -22.31 -63.69
CA ILE A 95 82.23 -21.75 -64.19
C ILE A 95 81.05 -22.62 -63.74
N ALA A 96 81.15 -23.94 -63.89
CA ALA A 96 80.13 -24.88 -63.42
C ALA A 96 79.92 -24.80 -61.90
N GLN A 97 80.97 -24.58 -61.11
CA GLN A 97 80.86 -24.39 -59.65
C GLN A 97 80.15 -23.08 -59.30
N HIS A 98 80.44 -21.98 -60.00
CA HIS A 98 79.72 -20.71 -59.82
C HIS A 98 78.24 -20.81 -60.22
N LEU A 99 77.91 -21.47 -61.33
CA LEU A 99 76.53 -21.69 -61.76
C LEU A 99 75.76 -22.59 -60.77
N ARG A 100 76.37 -23.66 -60.25
CA ARG A 100 75.79 -24.48 -59.17
C ARG A 100 75.55 -23.66 -57.90
N ARG A 101 76.51 -22.81 -57.50
CA ARG A 101 76.36 -21.91 -56.34
C ARG A 101 75.22 -20.90 -56.55
N ALA A 102 75.11 -20.31 -57.74
CA ALA A 102 74.03 -19.39 -58.09
C ALA A 102 72.66 -20.07 -58.02
N SER A 103 72.50 -21.23 -58.66
CA SER A 103 71.27 -22.04 -58.63
C SER A 103 70.87 -22.46 -57.21
N ILE A 104 71.83 -22.83 -56.35
CA ILE A 104 71.56 -23.14 -54.94
C ILE A 104 71.04 -21.90 -54.19
N ILE A 105 71.67 -20.73 -54.38
CA ILE A 105 71.24 -19.46 -53.78
C ILE A 105 69.85 -19.06 -54.28
N GLU A 106 69.58 -19.21 -55.58
CA GLU A 106 68.30 -18.93 -56.21
C GLU A 106 67.19 -19.85 -55.68
N SER A 107 67.43 -21.17 -55.60
CA SER A 107 66.50 -22.12 -54.98
C SER A 107 66.21 -21.80 -53.50
N ARG A 108 67.15 -21.14 -52.80
CA ARG A 108 66.97 -20.69 -51.41
C ARG A 108 66.21 -19.36 -51.36
N LYS A 109 66.42 -18.44 -52.30
CA LYS A 109 65.62 -17.21 -52.45
C LYS A 109 64.16 -17.55 -52.73
N ALA A 110 63.88 -18.43 -53.69
CA ALA A 110 62.53 -18.91 -54.01
C ALA A 110 61.81 -19.46 -52.77
N ARG A 111 62.41 -20.44 -52.09
CA ARG A 111 61.86 -21.03 -50.85
C ARG A 111 61.71 -20.06 -49.66
N LEU A 112 62.36 -18.90 -49.69
CA LEU A 112 62.14 -17.83 -48.71
C LEU A 112 61.03 -16.88 -49.15
N ALA A 113 60.90 -16.59 -50.46
CA ALA A 113 59.77 -15.86 -51.03
C ALA A 113 58.45 -16.62 -50.83
N ASP A 114 58.44 -17.94 -51.05
CA ASP A 114 57.26 -18.80 -50.81
C ASP A 114 56.78 -18.71 -49.34
N ARG A 115 57.73 -18.68 -48.39
CA ARG A 115 57.43 -18.54 -46.96
C ARG A 115 56.90 -17.15 -46.61
N ALA A 116 57.42 -16.10 -47.24
CA ALA A 116 56.92 -14.74 -47.06
C ALA A 116 55.51 -14.56 -47.66
N ALA A 117 55.28 -15.10 -48.87
CA ALA A 117 53.97 -15.11 -49.51
C ALA A 117 52.91 -15.88 -48.69
N HIS A 118 53.30 -17.03 -48.13
CA HIS A 118 52.43 -17.78 -47.21
C HIS A 118 52.15 -17.01 -45.91
N ALA A 119 53.14 -16.32 -45.34
CA ALA A 119 52.95 -15.48 -44.15
C ALA A 119 51.95 -14.34 -44.41
N GLU A 120 52.05 -13.65 -45.56
CA GLU A 120 51.07 -12.66 -45.99
C GLU A 120 49.69 -13.27 -46.27
N GLN A 121 49.61 -14.43 -46.92
CA GLN A 121 48.33 -15.12 -47.14
C GLN A 121 47.64 -15.50 -45.83
N VAL A 122 48.41 -15.93 -44.81
CA VAL A 122 47.91 -16.18 -43.45
C VAL A 122 47.51 -14.88 -42.76
N ARG A 123 48.28 -13.79 -42.91
CA ARG A 123 47.93 -12.46 -42.37
C ARG A 123 46.62 -11.94 -42.95
N LEU A 124 46.41 -12.06 -44.26
CA LEU A 124 45.17 -11.70 -44.95
C LEU A 124 44.00 -12.60 -44.53
N ARG A 125 44.19 -13.92 -44.41
CA ARG A 125 43.15 -14.83 -43.87
C ARG A 125 42.77 -14.48 -42.43
N ALA A 126 43.75 -14.17 -41.58
CA ALA A 126 43.50 -13.76 -40.19
C ALA A 126 42.79 -12.41 -40.10
N ALA A 127 43.15 -11.45 -40.97
CA ALA A 127 42.46 -10.17 -41.08
C ALA A 127 40.99 -10.36 -41.52
N LEU A 128 40.74 -11.15 -42.57
CA LEU A 128 39.38 -11.46 -43.03
C LEU A 128 38.57 -12.22 -41.96
N ALA A 129 39.17 -13.18 -41.25
CA ALA A 129 38.52 -13.92 -40.16
C ALA A 129 38.33 -13.11 -38.86
N LYS A 130 38.92 -11.91 -38.78
CA LYS A 130 38.71 -10.91 -37.72
C LYS A 130 37.74 -9.79 -38.14
N ALA A 131 37.68 -9.47 -39.44
CA ALA A 131 36.73 -8.52 -40.02
C ALA A 131 35.34 -9.15 -40.27
N ALA A 132 35.26 -10.47 -40.45
CA ALA A 132 33.99 -11.19 -40.48
C ALA A 132 33.24 -11.02 -39.14
N PRO A 133 32.00 -10.51 -39.13
CA PRO A 133 31.28 -10.22 -37.89
C PRO A 133 30.98 -11.52 -37.11
N ARG A 134 31.51 -11.60 -35.88
CA ARG A 134 31.29 -12.76 -34.99
C ARG A 134 29.99 -12.62 -34.22
N GLY A 135 28.88 -12.81 -34.91
CA GLY A 135 27.54 -12.89 -34.33
C GLY A 135 26.46 -12.88 -35.41
N ASN A 136 25.40 -13.66 -35.22
CA ASN A 136 24.26 -13.69 -36.13
C ASN A 136 23.43 -12.41 -35.92
N SER A 137 23.78 -11.30 -36.58
CA SER A 137 23.00 -10.05 -36.54
C SER A 137 21.53 -10.31 -36.91
N THR A 138 21.34 -11.13 -37.94
CA THR A 138 20.04 -11.67 -38.37
C THR A 138 19.25 -12.33 -37.23
N SER A 139 19.89 -13.10 -36.34
CA SER A 139 19.18 -13.76 -35.23
C SER A 139 18.85 -12.80 -34.08
N SER A 140 19.60 -11.71 -33.91
CA SER A 140 19.18 -10.60 -33.02
C SER A 140 18.06 -9.76 -33.64
N GLU A 141 18.08 -9.54 -34.95
CA GLU A 141 17.05 -8.82 -35.71
C GLU A 141 15.73 -9.62 -35.74
N GLU A 142 15.76 -10.92 -36.05
CA GLU A 142 14.64 -11.85 -35.95
C GLU A 142 14.00 -11.85 -34.55
N ARG A 143 14.82 -11.85 -33.49
CA ARG A 143 14.33 -11.78 -32.11
C ARG A 143 13.72 -10.42 -31.77
N ALA A 144 14.28 -9.33 -32.29
CA ALA A 144 13.74 -7.99 -32.10
C ALA A 144 12.37 -7.85 -32.79
N LEU A 145 12.24 -8.32 -34.03
CA LEU A 145 10.98 -8.37 -34.77
C LEU A 145 9.94 -9.27 -34.09
N ALA A 146 10.35 -10.45 -33.61
CA ALA A 146 9.47 -11.34 -32.85
C ALA A 146 9.00 -10.72 -31.52
N ALA A 147 9.86 -9.96 -30.84
CA ALA A 147 9.50 -9.22 -29.62
C ALA A 147 8.56 -8.03 -29.92
N GLN A 148 8.73 -7.33 -31.04
CA GLN A 148 7.81 -6.30 -31.50
C GLN A 148 6.43 -6.88 -31.81
N ALA A 149 6.34 -7.95 -32.61
CA ALA A 149 5.08 -8.62 -32.91
C ALA A 149 4.39 -9.18 -31.65
N ALA A 150 5.15 -9.68 -30.67
CA ALA A 150 4.61 -10.11 -29.38
C ALA A 150 4.05 -8.93 -28.56
N LYS A 151 4.74 -7.79 -28.53
CA LYS A 151 4.28 -6.55 -27.89
C LYS A 151 2.99 -6.03 -28.55
N GLU A 152 2.95 -5.98 -29.89
CA GLU A 152 1.78 -5.56 -30.65
C GLU A 152 0.58 -6.46 -30.40
N LYS A 153 0.77 -7.78 -30.37
CA LYS A 153 -0.27 -8.76 -30.03
C LYS A 153 -0.82 -8.58 -28.60
N LEU A 154 0.03 -8.20 -27.64
CA LEU A 154 -0.40 -7.86 -26.28
C LEU A 154 -1.17 -6.53 -26.24
N LEU A 155 -0.69 -5.49 -26.92
CA LEU A 155 -1.38 -4.20 -27.02
C LEU A 155 -2.74 -4.34 -27.72
N ALA A 156 -2.84 -5.12 -28.79
CA ALA A 156 -4.09 -5.44 -29.47
C ALA A 156 -5.07 -6.19 -28.56
N LYS A 157 -4.58 -7.12 -27.71
CA LYS A 157 -5.41 -7.80 -26.71
C LYS A 157 -5.92 -6.82 -25.65
N VAL A 158 -5.08 -5.93 -25.12
CA VAL A 158 -5.51 -4.90 -24.17
C VAL A 158 -6.52 -3.96 -24.81
N ALA A 159 -6.28 -3.49 -26.03
CA ALA A 159 -7.22 -2.65 -26.78
C ALA A 159 -8.58 -3.35 -27.01
N ALA A 160 -8.59 -4.66 -27.30
CA ALA A 160 -9.82 -5.45 -27.41
C ALA A 160 -10.57 -5.56 -26.08
N GLN A 161 -9.86 -5.75 -24.95
CA GLN A 161 -10.49 -5.78 -23.63
C GLN A 161 -11.07 -4.42 -23.24
N CYS A 162 -10.35 -3.32 -23.48
CA CYS A 162 -10.87 -1.97 -23.27
C CYS A 162 -12.06 -1.66 -24.20
N ALA A 163 -12.06 -2.15 -25.44
CA ALA A 163 -13.20 -2.01 -26.34
C ALA A 163 -14.43 -2.81 -25.84
N GLU A 164 -14.25 -4.00 -25.28
CA GLU A 164 -15.32 -4.79 -24.66
C GLU A 164 -15.87 -4.14 -23.38
N GLU A 165 -15.02 -3.48 -22.59
CA GLU A 165 -15.43 -2.71 -21.40
C GLU A 165 -16.19 -1.43 -21.81
N VAL A 166 -15.71 -0.68 -22.79
CA VAL A 166 -16.42 0.49 -23.35
C VAL A 166 -17.76 0.07 -24.00
N ALA A 167 -17.81 -1.07 -24.68
CA ALA A 167 -19.06 -1.61 -25.23
C ALA A 167 -20.06 -2.03 -24.13
N ARG A 168 -19.58 -2.59 -23.02
CA ARG A 168 -20.41 -2.87 -21.83
C ARG A 168 -20.89 -1.58 -21.15
N ALA A 169 -20.02 -0.59 -20.98
CA ALA A 169 -20.38 0.71 -20.42
C ALA A 169 -21.42 1.45 -21.28
N LYS A 170 -21.29 1.41 -22.62
CA LYS A 170 -22.30 1.94 -23.55
C LYS A 170 -23.64 1.23 -23.41
N ARG A 171 -23.66 -0.11 -23.37
CA ARG A 171 -24.90 -0.88 -23.18
C ARG A 171 -25.59 -0.55 -21.86
N ILE A 172 -24.84 -0.38 -20.77
CA ILE A 172 -25.38 0.04 -19.48
C ILE A 172 -25.92 1.47 -19.54
N ALA A 173 -25.27 2.39 -20.27
CA ALA A 173 -25.76 3.75 -20.47
C ALA A 173 -27.04 3.79 -21.33
N GLU A 174 -27.16 2.91 -22.33
CA GLU A 174 -28.38 2.70 -23.13
C GLU A 174 -29.50 2.12 -22.25
N GLU A 175 -29.24 1.05 -21.50
CA GLU A 175 -30.19 0.45 -20.55
C GLU A 175 -30.69 1.44 -19.49
N VAL A 176 -29.81 2.29 -18.94
CA VAL A 176 -30.18 3.37 -18.00
C VAL A 176 -30.99 4.48 -18.68
N LYS A 177 -30.70 4.80 -19.94
CA LYS A 177 -31.49 5.78 -20.72
C LYS A 177 -32.90 5.24 -21.02
N ASP A 178 -32.99 3.99 -21.45
CA ASP A 178 -34.26 3.34 -21.78
C ASP A 178 -35.11 3.13 -20.53
N ARG A 179 -34.49 2.81 -19.38
CA ARG A 179 -35.20 2.76 -18.09
C ARG A 179 -35.74 4.13 -17.68
N LYS A 180 -35.00 5.23 -17.90
CA LYS A 180 -35.51 6.59 -17.66
C LYS A 180 -36.66 6.96 -18.58
N LEU A 181 -36.61 6.57 -19.85
CA LEU A 181 -37.73 6.77 -20.79
C LEU A 181 -38.96 5.93 -20.39
N ALA A 182 -38.77 4.72 -19.86
CA ALA A 182 -39.85 3.90 -19.29
C ALA A 182 -40.44 4.50 -18.01
N GLU A 183 -39.61 5.07 -17.13
CA GLU A 183 -40.04 5.81 -15.94
C GLU A 183 -40.84 7.08 -16.32
N GLU A 184 -40.37 7.87 -17.30
CA GLU A 184 -41.03 9.07 -17.81
C GLU A 184 -42.38 8.75 -18.48
N THR A 185 -42.42 7.75 -19.35
CA THR A 185 -43.68 7.31 -20.01
C THR A 185 -44.68 6.74 -19.02
N ARG A 186 -44.24 6.02 -17.97
CA ARG A 186 -45.12 5.57 -16.88
C ARG A 186 -45.71 6.75 -16.11
N LEU A 187 -44.89 7.73 -15.72
CA LEU A 187 -45.35 8.94 -15.02
C LEU A 187 -46.33 9.75 -15.88
N ARG A 188 -46.09 9.83 -17.19
CA ARG A 188 -47.00 10.45 -18.14
C ARG A 188 -48.35 9.74 -18.19
N LEU A 189 -48.36 8.40 -18.29
CA LEU A 189 -49.60 7.62 -18.27
C LEU A 189 -50.34 7.77 -16.93
N GLU A 190 -49.64 7.78 -15.79
CA GLU A 190 -50.25 8.01 -14.48
C GLU A 190 -50.90 9.41 -14.37
N MET A 191 -50.28 10.43 -14.96
CA MET A 191 -50.87 11.77 -15.07
C MET A 191 -52.08 11.79 -15.99
N GLU A 192 -52.00 11.15 -17.16
CA GLU A 192 -53.11 11.04 -18.12
C GLU A 192 -54.30 10.24 -17.50
N GLU A 193 -54.05 9.19 -16.72
CA GLU A 193 -55.07 8.48 -15.94
C GLU A 193 -55.68 9.34 -14.82
N ARG A 194 -54.87 10.07 -14.03
CA ARG A 194 -55.37 11.00 -13.00
C ARG A 194 -56.21 12.12 -13.61
N HIS A 195 -55.83 12.63 -14.79
CA HIS A 195 -56.64 13.58 -15.54
C HIS A 195 -57.96 12.95 -16.01
N ALA A 196 -57.92 11.75 -16.61
CA ALA A 196 -59.13 11.04 -17.04
C ALA A 196 -60.06 10.69 -15.86
N GLU A 197 -59.54 10.35 -14.69
CA GLU A 197 -60.33 10.08 -13.48
C GLU A 197 -60.94 11.38 -12.91
N ALA A 198 -60.20 12.50 -12.94
CA ALA A 198 -60.74 13.82 -12.62
C ALA A 198 -61.84 14.25 -13.60
N GLU A 199 -61.72 13.93 -14.88
CA GLU A 199 -62.79 14.15 -15.87
C GLU A 199 -64.00 13.24 -15.67
N ARG A 200 -63.81 11.96 -15.30
CA ARG A 200 -64.91 11.07 -14.87
C ARG A 200 -65.66 11.67 -13.68
N ARG A 201 -64.95 12.13 -12.63
CA ARG A 201 -65.58 12.81 -11.47
C ARG A 201 -66.30 14.10 -11.86
N ARG A 202 -65.77 14.90 -12.80
CA ARG A 202 -66.45 16.08 -13.35
C ARG A 202 -67.71 15.69 -14.13
N ALA A 203 -67.66 14.66 -14.97
CA ALA A 203 -68.79 14.16 -15.73
C ALA A 203 -69.88 13.55 -14.82
N GLU A 204 -69.49 12.82 -13.78
CA GLU A 204 -70.40 12.33 -12.73
C GLU A 204 -71.04 13.47 -11.95
N TYR A 205 -70.28 14.53 -11.62
CA TYR A 205 -70.84 15.72 -10.97
C TYR A 205 -71.82 16.47 -11.89
N GLN A 206 -71.51 16.62 -13.17
CA GLN A 206 -72.45 17.16 -14.17
C GLN A 206 -73.68 16.28 -14.34
N ARG A 207 -73.53 14.95 -14.41
CA ARG A 207 -74.64 13.99 -14.48
C ARG A 207 -75.50 14.01 -13.22
N ASN A 208 -74.90 14.21 -12.04
CA ASN A 208 -75.62 14.42 -10.79
C ASN A 208 -76.33 15.78 -10.72
N ILE A 209 -75.77 16.84 -11.32
CA ILE A 209 -76.47 18.13 -11.50
C ILE A 209 -77.65 17.96 -12.47
N GLN A 210 -77.48 17.25 -13.59
CA GLN A 210 -78.56 16.94 -14.53
C GLN A 210 -79.64 16.08 -13.87
N ALA A 211 -79.27 15.06 -13.09
CA ALA A 211 -80.22 14.26 -12.32
C ALA A 211 -80.93 15.08 -11.22
N ARG A 212 -80.26 16.04 -10.58
CA ARG A 212 -80.89 17.00 -9.65
C ARG A 212 -81.81 17.99 -10.36
N ARG A 213 -81.53 18.37 -11.62
CA ARG A 213 -82.43 19.17 -12.47
C ARG A 213 -83.64 18.33 -12.93
N ALA A 214 -83.44 17.08 -13.34
CA ALA A 214 -84.52 16.16 -13.69
C ALA A 214 -85.45 15.89 -12.49
N ARG A 215 -84.91 15.60 -11.31
CA ARG A 215 -85.71 15.47 -10.07
C ARG A 215 -86.46 16.76 -9.69
N ARG A 216 -85.92 17.94 -10.06
CA ARG A 216 -86.62 19.23 -9.88
C ARG A 216 -87.71 19.49 -10.94
N ALA A 217 -87.67 18.80 -12.08
CA ALA A 217 -88.77 18.75 -13.03
C ALA A 217 -89.85 17.76 -12.57
N ASP A 218 -89.47 16.53 -12.16
CA ASP A 218 -90.39 15.54 -11.56
C ASP A 218 -91.16 16.13 -10.36
N SER A 219 -90.48 16.91 -9.50
CA SER A 219 -91.12 17.53 -8.33
C SER A 219 -92.00 18.75 -8.66
N ALA A 220 -92.06 19.20 -9.91
CA ALA A 220 -92.98 20.26 -10.34
C ALA A 220 -94.36 19.73 -10.77
N GLU A 221 -94.50 18.41 -10.99
CA GLU A 221 -95.69 17.83 -11.63
C GLU A 221 -96.67 17.13 -10.66
N LYS A 222 -96.42 17.16 -9.34
CA LYS A 222 -97.28 16.53 -8.32
C LYS A 222 -97.80 17.47 -7.22
N LYS A 223 -98.76 18.28 -7.64
CA LYS A 223 -99.97 18.75 -6.92
C LYS A 223 -99.86 19.21 -5.46
N LEU A 224 -99.92 20.53 -5.33
CA LEU A 224 -100.76 21.31 -4.41
C LEU A 224 -102.02 20.58 -3.85
N ALA A 225 -102.21 20.57 -2.52
CA ALA A 225 -103.49 20.55 -1.76
C ALA A 225 -103.27 20.13 -0.26
N VAL A 226 -104.06 20.54 0.75
CA VAL A 226 -104.88 21.75 1.00
C VAL A 226 -105.37 21.75 2.48
N LEU A 227 -105.49 22.91 3.16
CA LEU A 227 -106.18 23.14 4.47
C LEU A 227 -105.58 22.36 5.69
N GLU A 228 -105.78 22.64 6.99
CA GLU A 228 -106.27 23.76 7.84
C GLU A 228 -105.70 23.49 9.28
N GLU A 229 -105.76 24.32 10.33
CA GLU A 229 -106.48 25.59 10.57
C GLU A 229 -105.55 26.67 11.22
N VAL A 230 -105.96 27.40 12.28
CA VAL A 230 -105.61 28.83 12.50
C VAL A 230 -105.64 29.30 13.99
N ALA A 231 -104.98 30.44 14.29
CA ALA A 231 -105.11 31.36 15.45
C ALA A 231 -104.59 30.92 16.85
N ASP A 232 -104.11 31.81 17.74
CA ASP A 232 -103.59 33.21 17.63
C ASP A 232 -102.83 33.61 18.94
N VAL A 233 -102.41 34.88 19.05
CA VAL A 233 -102.00 35.66 20.26
C VAL A 233 -100.49 35.72 20.61
N GLU A 234 -99.86 36.79 20.08
CA GLU A 234 -99.03 37.84 20.71
C GLU A 234 -97.84 37.54 21.66
N GLU A 235 -96.84 38.43 21.58
CA GLU A 235 -95.72 38.61 22.51
C GLU A 235 -96.16 39.42 23.74
N ASP A 236 -95.57 39.18 24.94
CA ASP A 236 -94.91 40.27 25.70
C ASP A 236 -94.09 39.82 26.94
N ALA A 237 -93.29 40.77 27.45
CA ALA A 237 -92.84 40.98 28.83
C ALA A 237 -91.73 40.09 29.46
N ILE A 238 -91.11 40.66 30.50
CA ILE A 238 -89.86 40.22 31.16
C ILE A 238 -89.98 40.50 32.67
N VAL A 239 -89.18 39.79 33.48
CA VAL A 239 -88.84 40.01 34.91
C VAL A 239 -89.83 39.47 35.95
N GLU A 240 -89.41 38.43 36.68
CA GLU A 240 -89.32 38.49 38.15
C GLU A 240 -88.28 37.48 38.70
N GLU A 241 -88.12 37.39 40.02
CA GLU A 241 -86.87 37.01 40.69
C GLU A 241 -86.77 35.57 41.28
N ILE A 242 -85.54 35.03 41.26
CA ILE A 242 -84.85 34.21 42.29
C ILE A 242 -85.47 32.87 42.78
N ALA A 243 -84.67 31.79 42.64
CA ALA A 243 -84.72 30.46 43.29
C ALA A 243 -85.88 29.51 42.90
N GLU A 244 -85.70 28.25 42.49
CA GLU A 244 -84.80 27.20 43.02
C GLU A 244 -84.33 26.14 41.98
N VAL A 245 -83.03 25.78 42.07
CA VAL A 245 -82.46 24.41 42.09
C VAL A 245 -82.91 23.33 41.07
N LEU A 246 -81.96 22.99 40.17
CA LEU A 246 -81.71 21.68 39.52
C LEU A 246 -82.78 21.01 38.62
N LEU A 247 -82.65 21.22 37.31
CA LEU A 247 -82.58 20.11 36.34
C LEU A 247 -81.37 20.32 35.41
N LEU A 248 -80.56 19.27 35.21
CA LEU A 248 -79.49 19.29 34.21
C LEU A 248 -80.06 18.79 32.87
N ASP A 249 -79.89 19.56 31.80
CA ASP A 249 -80.27 19.14 30.45
C ASP A 249 -79.64 17.77 30.09
N LEU A 250 -80.46 16.92 29.45
CA LEU A 250 -80.12 15.55 29.06
C LEU A 250 -78.97 15.52 28.04
N GLU A 251 -78.95 16.44 27.07
CA GLU A 251 -77.93 16.47 26.02
C GLU A 251 -76.57 16.92 26.58
N THR A 252 -76.59 17.90 27.47
CA THR A 252 -75.46 18.33 28.30
C THR A 252 -74.94 17.19 29.19
N ALA A 253 -75.84 16.41 29.82
CA ALA A 253 -75.47 15.26 30.64
C ALA A 253 -74.81 14.15 29.82
N VAL A 254 -75.42 13.75 28.70
CA VAL A 254 -74.86 12.75 27.76
C VAL A 254 -73.51 13.19 27.22
N SER A 255 -73.36 14.46 26.84
CA SER A 255 -72.09 15.02 26.35
C SER A 255 -70.98 14.98 27.41
N ARG A 256 -71.30 15.29 28.67
CA ARG A 256 -70.37 15.17 29.81
C ARG A 256 -69.98 13.71 30.07
N ILE A 257 -70.93 12.77 30.04
CA ILE A 257 -70.68 11.33 30.22
C ILE A 257 -69.80 10.79 29.08
N GLN A 258 -70.10 11.12 27.82
CA GLN A 258 -69.28 10.71 26.67
C GLN A 258 -67.85 11.27 26.76
N ARG A 259 -67.68 12.54 27.17
CA ARG A 259 -66.35 13.14 27.37
C ARG A 259 -65.59 12.44 28.48
N ALA A 260 -66.23 12.19 29.63
CA ALA A 260 -65.63 11.48 30.75
C ALA A 260 -65.24 10.03 30.38
N TRP A 261 -66.10 9.31 29.65
CA TRP A 261 -65.81 7.95 29.18
C TRP A 261 -64.67 7.90 28.16
N ARG A 262 -64.64 8.83 27.18
CA ARG A 262 -63.52 8.95 26.21
C ARG A 262 -62.21 9.26 26.92
N LEU A 263 -62.22 10.18 27.91
CA LEU A 263 -61.06 10.50 28.75
C LEU A 263 -60.59 9.29 29.56
N HIS A 264 -61.51 8.57 30.21
CA HIS A 264 -61.18 7.37 30.98
C HIS A 264 -60.56 6.29 30.08
N ARG A 265 -61.15 6.02 28.91
CA ARG A 265 -60.64 5.04 27.94
C ARG A 265 -59.24 5.39 27.42
N ARG A 266 -58.93 6.69 27.22
CA ARG A 266 -57.58 7.15 26.83
C ARG A 266 -56.57 7.13 27.99
N LYS A 267 -57.03 7.39 29.22
CA LYS A 267 -56.20 7.36 30.43
C LYS A 267 -55.70 5.96 30.79
N GLN A 268 -56.49 4.91 30.53
CA GLN A 268 -56.18 3.53 30.91
C GLN A 268 -54.86 2.99 30.31
N PRO A 269 -54.60 3.03 28.98
CA PRO A 269 -53.31 2.62 28.41
C PRO A 269 -52.12 3.40 28.97
N VAL A 270 -52.26 4.72 29.09
CA VAL A 270 -51.17 5.61 29.55
C VAL A 270 -50.77 5.33 31.00
N LEU A 271 -51.73 5.01 31.88
CA LEU A 271 -51.42 4.58 33.24
C LEU A 271 -50.73 3.22 33.27
N ARG A 272 -51.30 2.20 32.60
CA ARG A 272 -50.72 0.84 32.55
C ARG A 272 -49.28 0.84 32.04
N PHE A 273 -48.98 1.63 31.02
CA PHE A 273 -47.61 1.75 30.51
C PHE A 273 -46.68 2.46 31.50
N ARG A 274 -47.15 3.53 32.17
CA ARG A 274 -46.38 4.22 33.23
C ARG A 274 -46.12 3.35 34.45
N GLU A 275 -47.05 2.46 34.81
CA GLU A 275 -46.92 1.50 35.91
C GLU A 275 -45.80 0.47 35.69
N LEU A 276 -45.44 0.15 34.43
CA LEU A 276 -44.26 -0.66 34.11
C LEU A 276 -42.94 0.06 34.48
N GLY A 277 -42.93 1.39 34.42
CA GLY A 277 -41.73 2.22 34.58
C GLY A 277 -40.63 1.93 33.57
N LEU A 278 -40.99 1.56 32.32
CA LEU A 278 -40.04 1.28 31.24
C LEU A 278 -39.53 2.60 30.65
N THR A 279 -38.24 2.90 30.85
CA THR A 279 -37.57 4.11 30.31
C THR A 279 -36.17 3.80 29.80
N ALA A 280 -35.67 4.59 28.85
CA ALA A 280 -34.33 4.44 28.27
C ALA A 280 -33.19 4.65 29.27
N ALA A 281 -33.45 5.34 30.39
CA ALA A 281 -32.53 5.43 31.52
C ALA A 281 -32.49 4.10 32.29
N ARG A 282 -33.64 3.65 32.83
CA ARG A 282 -33.73 2.42 33.62
C ARG A 282 -33.25 1.18 32.86
N ALA A 283 -33.52 1.12 31.56
CA ALA A 283 -33.09 0.01 30.70
C ALA A 283 -31.55 -0.15 30.65
N LYS A 284 -30.79 0.95 30.78
CA LYS A 284 -29.32 0.95 30.84
C LYS A 284 -28.79 0.51 32.20
N ASP A 285 -29.52 0.85 33.27
CA ASP A 285 -29.16 0.47 34.65
C ASP A 285 -29.49 -1.00 34.96
N THR A 286 -30.51 -1.59 34.32
CA THR A 286 -30.83 -3.02 34.42
C THR A 286 -29.87 -3.88 33.61
N PRO A 287 -29.37 -5.02 34.13
CA PRO A 287 -28.51 -5.93 33.39
C PRO A 287 -29.23 -6.60 32.22
N PHE A 288 -28.47 -7.02 31.20
CA PHE A 288 -29.00 -7.55 29.94
C PHE A 288 -29.98 -8.72 30.12
N GLU A 289 -29.65 -9.69 30.98
CA GLU A 289 -30.48 -10.89 31.19
C GLU A 289 -31.86 -10.53 31.79
N GLU A 290 -31.89 -9.74 32.86
CA GLU A 290 -33.12 -9.23 33.48
C GLU A 290 -33.95 -8.39 32.49
N MET A 291 -33.29 -7.56 31.67
CA MET A 291 -33.95 -6.78 30.62
C MET A 291 -34.55 -7.68 29.53
N THR A 292 -33.91 -8.80 29.16
CA THR A 292 -34.49 -9.75 28.20
C THR A 292 -35.72 -10.46 28.75
N GLU A 293 -35.73 -10.83 30.04
CA GLU A 293 -36.89 -11.44 30.69
C GLU A 293 -38.05 -10.44 30.82
N LEU A 294 -37.76 -9.19 31.20
CA LEU A 294 -38.74 -8.11 31.29
C LEU A 294 -39.41 -7.83 29.93
N VAL A 295 -38.62 -7.73 28.85
CA VAL A 295 -39.11 -7.53 27.47
C VAL A 295 -39.87 -8.74 26.93
N ALA A 296 -39.51 -9.96 27.33
CA ALA A 296 -40.24 -11.17 26.98
C ALA A 296 -41.58 -11.32 27.71
N SER A 297 -41.79 -10.60 28.83
CA SER A 297 -42.98 -10.75 29.67
C SER A 297 -44.28 -10.34 28.97
N GLN A 298 -45.30 -11.19 29.08
CA GLN A 298 -46.57 -10.99 28.39
C GLN A 298 -47.31 -9.71 28.85
N GLN A 299 -47.11 -9.27 30.09
CA GLN A 299 -47.69 -8.05 30.64
C GLN A 299 -47.10 -6.78 29.98
N VAL A 300 -45.76 -6.71 29.84
CA VAL A 300 -45.07 -5.59 29.16
C VAL A 300 -45.50 -5.53 27.70
N ILE A 301 -45.57 -6.67 27.01
CA ILE A 301 -46.01 -6.74 25.61
C ILE A 301 -47.46 -6.27 25.47
N GLN A 302 -48.37 -6.67 26.36
CA GLN A 302 -49.78 -6.25 26.31
C GLN A 302 -49.94 -4.75 26.58
N ALA A 303 -49.38 -4.22 27.67
CA ALA A 303 -49.51 -2.80 28.01
C ALA A 303 -48.78 -1.87 27.00
N THR A 304 -47.69 -2.35 26.38
CA THR A 304 -47.03 -1.62 25.28
C THR A 304 -47.85 -1.67 24.00
N THR A 305 -48.54 -2.78 23.70
CA THR A 305 -49.46 -2.86 22.55
C THR A 305 -50.68 -1.95 22.74
N ASP A 306 -51.30 -1.94 23.93
CA ASP A 306 -52.36 -0.98 24.31
C ASP A 306 -51.90 0.47 24.07
N MET A 307 -50.63 0.77 24.37
CA MET A 307 -50.04 2.10 24.24
C MET A 307 -49.71 2.49 22.79
N LEU A 308 -49.15 1.57 21.99
CA LEU A 308 -48.86 1.79 20.56
C LEU A 308 -50.15 1.97 19.75
N MET A 309 -51.22 1.23 20.09
CA MET A 309 -52.55 1.42 19.50
C MET A 309 -53.18 2.75 19.93
N HIS A 310 -53.01 3.18 21.19
CA HIS A 310 -53.47 4.49 21.66
C HIS A 310 -52.74 5.66 20.96
N LEU A 311 -51.46 5.47 20.61
CA LEU A 311 -50.64 6.41 19.86
C LEU A 311 -50.76 6.29 18.32
N GLY A 312 -51.65 5.45 17.78
CA GLY A 312 -51.87 5.34 16.33
C GLY A 312 -50.69 4.73 15.54
N LEU A 313 -49.76 4.04 16.21
CA LEU A 313 -48.60 3.38 15.60
C LEU A 313 -48.86 1.93 15.20
N GLN A 314 -49.97 1.34 15.67
CA GLN A 314 -50.42 0.00 15.30
C GLN A 314 -51.95 -0.03 15.13
N ASP A 315 -52.41 -0.72 14.08
CA ASP A 315 -53.84 -0.94 13.85
C ASP A 315 -54.41 -1.98 14.82
N GLY A 316 -55.58 -1.68 15.39
CA GLY A 316 -56.30 -2.55 16.34
C GLY A 316 -56.84 -3.87 15.77
N ASN A 317 -56.43 -4.26 14.56
CA ASN A 317 -56.83 -5.48 13.86
C ASN A 317 -55.63 -6.23 13.22
N ASP A 318 -54.39 -5.83 13.52
CA ASP A 318 -53.19 -6.52 13.03
C ASP A 318 -52.93 -7.83 13.79
N ALA A 319 -53.00 -8.96 13.09
CA ALA A 319 -52.65 -10.28 13.63
C ALA A 319 -51.17 -10.38 14.08
N ASN A 320 -50.30 -9.49 13.59
CA ASN A 320 -48.88 -9.42 13.93
C ASN A 320 -48.57 -8.36 15.00
N ALA A 321 -49.56 -7.71 15.63
CA ALA A 321 -49.32 -6.65 16.60
C ALA A 321 -48.34 -7.08 17.72
N ALA A 322 -48.49 -8.31 18.23
CA ALA A 322 -47.58 -8.87 19.24
C ALA A 322 -46.16 -9.19 18.74
N LEU A 323 -45.90 -9.23 17.43
CA LEU A 323 -44.57 -9.29 16.82
C LEU A 323 -44.01 -7.88 16.58
N ASN A 324 -44.85 -6.95 16.12
CA ASN A 324 -44.50 -5.55 15.88
C ASN A 324 -44.17 -4.82 17.19
N THR A 325 -44.86 -5.14 18.30
CA THR A 325 -44.52 -4.68 19.65
C THR A 325 -43.22 -5.30 20.17
N ARG A 326 -42.90 -6.56 19.84
CA ARG A 326 -41.58 -7.15 20.19
C ARG A 326 -40.45 -6.48 19.41
N THR A 327 -40.68 -6.12 18.15
CA THR A 327 -39.72 -5.32 17.36
C THR A 327 -39.51 -3.95 18.00
N PHE A 328 -40.59 -3.24 18.37
CA PHE A 328 -40.49 -1.98 19.10
C PHE A 328 -39.70 -2.11 20.43
N LEU A 329 -40.03 -3.11 21.26
CA LEU A 329 -39.33 -3.35 22.53
C LEU A 329 -37.85 -3.76 22.33
N SER A 330 -37.49 -4.37 21.20
CA SER A 330 -36.08 -4.65 20.88
C SER A 330 -35.26 -3.37 20.69
N GLY A 331 -35.89 -2.24 20.33
CA GLY A 331 -35.26 -0.91 20.34
C GLY A 331 -34.71 -0.55 21.71
N TYR A 332 -35.45 -0.85 22.80
CA TYR A 332 -34.99 -0.60 24.17
C TYR A 332 -33.75 -1.44 24.50
N MET A 333 -33.67 -2.67 24.00
CA MET A 333 -32.47 -3.52 24.16
C MET A 333 -31.29 -2.99 23.34
N ILE A 334 -31.51 -2.50 22.11
CA ILE A 334 -30.47 -1.92 21.24
C ILE A 334 -29.90 -0.63 21.85
N VAL A 335 -30.75 0.23 22.43
CA VAL A 335 -30.34 1.51 23.04
C VAL A 335 -29.68 1.32 24.42
N ALA A 336 -30.05 0.26 25.15
CA ALA A 336 -29.47 -0.05 26.45
C ALA A 336 -28.17 -0.89 26.38
N HIS A 337 -28.20 -2.00 25.64
CA HIS A 337 -27.16 -3.03 25.63
C HIS A 337 -26.64 -3.31 24.21
N PRO A 338 -26.17 -2.31 23.45
CA PRO A 338 -25.74 -2.50 22.05
C PRO A 338 -24.59 -3.51 21.90
N ILE A 339 -23.74 -3.66 22.92
CA ILE A 339 -22.65 -4.65 22.96
C ILE A 339 -23.17 -6.10 22.96
N SER A 340 -24.29 -6.35 23.64
CA SER A 340 -24.85 -7.70 23.83
C SER A 340 -25.82 -8.09 22.71
N VAL A 341 -26.34 -7.11 21.96
CA VAL A 341 -27.32 -7.31 20.88
C VAL A 341 -26.66 -7.31 19.49
N LEU A 342 -25.59 -6.53 19.29
CA LEU A 342 -24.95 -6.34 17.98
C LEU A 342 -23.52 -6.92 18.01
N LEU A 343 -23.30 -7.96 17.20
CA LEU A 343 -22.03 -8.70 17.15
C LEU A 343 -20.87 -7.85 16.61
N ASN A 344 -21.15 -6.83 15.81
CA ASN A 344 -20.21 -5.77 15.48
C ASN A 344 -20.80 -4.40 15.87
N LYS A 345 -19.93 -3.40 15.97
CA LYS A 345 -20.32 -1.98 16.12
C LYS A 345 -19.95 -1.13 14.90
N THR A 346 -19.32 -1.75 13.90
CA THR A 346 -18.56 -1.08 12.85
C THR A 346 -19.27 -1.17 11.48
N GLY A 347 -20.38 -1.91 11.38
CA GLY A 347 -21.25 -1.90 10.21
C GLY A 347 -22.10 -0.65 10.18
N ALA A 348 -22.11 0.05 9.04
CA ALA A 348 -22.92 1.28 8.87
C ALA A 348 -24.42 1.05 9.14
N GLN A 349 -24.95 -0.14 8.86
CA GLN A 349 -26.32 -0.55 9.17
C GLN A 349 -26.57 -0.75 10.68
N GLU A 350 -25.55 -1.13 11.45
CA GLU A 350 -25.65 -1.30 12.90
C GLU A 350 -25.67 0.07 13.58
N SER A 351 -24.80 1.00 13.16
CA SER A 351 -24.83 2.39 13.64
C SER A 351 -26.12 3.13 13.25
N ASP A 352 -26.62 2.92 12.03
CA ASP A 352 -27.90 3.47 11.57
C ASP A 352 -29.08 2.91 12.38
N LEU A 353 -29.10 1.60 12.66
CA LEU A 353 -30.12 0.99 13.51
C LEU A 353 -30.10 1.53 14.95
N ILE A 354 -28.91 1.74 15.55
CA ILE A 354 -28.78 2.35 16.88
C ILE A 354 -29.31 3.80 16.87
N ALA A 355 -29.00 4.58 15.83
CA ALA A 355 -29.46 5.96 15.70
C ALA A 355 -30.99 6.04 15.60
N ASN A 356 -31.60 5.29 14.65
CA ASN A 356 -33.04 5.25 14.46
C ASN A 356 -33.79 4.71 15.71
N ALA A 357 -33.22 3.73 16.42
CA ALA A 357 -33.79 3.23 17.68
C ALA A 357 -33.75 4.30 18.79
N SER A 358 -32.64 5.05 18.88
CA SER A 358 -32.46 6.11 19.88
C SER A 358 -33.40 7.29 19.64
N GLU A 359 -33.58 7.70 18.38
CA GLU A 359 -34.50 8.77 18.00
C GLU A 359 -35.96 8.37 18.27
N LEU A 360 -36.39 7.18 17.82
CA LEU A 360 -37.73 6.66 18.05
C LEU A 360 -38.07 6.62 19.55
N ILE A 361 -37.18 6.10 20.39
CA ILE A 361 -37.44 5.97 21.84
C ILE A 361 -37.47 7.35 22.51
N SER A 362 -36.58 8.27 22.12
CA SER A 362 -36.60 9.65 22.63
C SER A 362 -37.91 10.37 22.30
N LEU A 363 -38.37 10.28 21.05
CA LEU A 363 -39.64 10.89 20.60
C LEU A 363 -40.86 10.20 21.23
N PHE A 364 -40.81 8.88 21.40
CA PHE A 364 -41.84 8.11 22.09
C PHE A 364 -41.95 8.53 23.56
N GLU A 365 -40.85 8.56 24.31
CA GLU A 365 -40.85 8.94 25.73
C GLU A 365 -41.26 10.40 25.93
N ALA A 366 -40.80 11.33 25.08
CA ALA A 366 -41.26 12.71 25.08
C ALA A 366 -42.78 12.84 24.80
N SER A 367 -43.33 11.97 23.96
CA SER A 367 -44.77 11.88 23.69
C SER A 367 -45.53 11.30 24.89
N VAL A 368 -45.08 10.18 25.46
CA VAL A 368 -45.66 9.55 26.66
C VAL A 368 -45.64 10.49 27.87
N ALA A 369 -44.58 11.27 28.05
CA ALA A 369 -44.48 12.27 29.12
C ALA A 369 -45.54 13.39 28.98
N ARG A 370 -45.84 13.82 27.74
CA ARG A 370 -46.84 14.86 27.45
C ARG A 370 -48.30 14.39 27.52
N LEU A 371 -48.56 13.08 27.57
CA LEU A 371 -49.92 12.55 27.69
C LEU A 371 -50.41 12.66 29.14
N ASP A 372 -51.06 13.79 29.44
CA ASP A 372 -51.62 14.06 30.76
C ASP A 372 -53.00 14.75 30.66
N THR A 373 -53.63 14.97 31.81
CA THR A 373 -54.97 15.52 32.00
C THR A 373 -55.21 16.83 31.23
N TRP A 374 -54.22 17.74 31.19
CA TRP A 374 -54.30 19.01 30.47
C TRP A 374 -54.47 18.83 28.95
N ASN A 375 -53.90 17.76 28.37
CA ASN A 375 -53.99 17.48 26.93
C ASN A 375 -55.04 16.42 26.57
N ASN A 376 -56.00 16.13 27.48
CA ASN A 376 -57.07 15.13 27.31
C ASN A 376 -56.56 13.71 26.93
N PHE A 377 -55.32 13.38 27.29
CA PHE A 377 -54.59 12.17 26.85
C PHE A 377 -54.63 11.99 25.31
N THR A 378 -54.32 13.05 24.57
CA THR A 378 -54.09 13.03 23.12
C THR A 378 -52.71 13.57 22.76
N ALA A 379 -52.07 13.02 21.73
CA ALA A 379 -50.84 13.55 21.17
C ALA A 379 -51.11 14.81 20.34
N ASN A 380 -50.06 15.61 20.08
CA ASN A 380 -50.12 16.70 19.12
C ASN A 380 -49.99 16.14 17.69
N GLU A 381 -50.79 16.63 16.74
CA GLU A 381 -50.92 16.08 15.39
C GLU A 381 -49.58 16.03 14.64
N THR A 382 -48.81 17.13 14.66
CA THR A 382 -47.47 17.18 14.02
C THR A 382 -46.45 16.24 14.67
N GLN A 383 -46.51 16.08 16.01
CA GLN A 383 -45.61 15.16 16.71
C GLN A 383 -45.98 13.69 16.49
N HIS A 384 -47.28 13.41 16.35
CA HIS A 384 -47.80 12.10 15.99
C HIS A 384 -47.35 11.70 14.57
N GLU A 385 -47.34 12.64 13.62
CA GLU A 385 -46.79 12.40 12.28
C GLU A 385 -45.29 12.07 12.32
N THR A 386 -44.47 12.87 13.02
CA THR A 386 -43.02 12.59 13.17
C THR A 386 -42.74 11.27 13.89
N LEU A 387 -43.54 10.92 14.90
CA LEU A 387 -43.42 9.65 15.62
C LEU A 387 -43.80 8.44 14.74
N ASN A 388 -44.81 8.59 13.87
CA ASN A 388 -45.18 7.56 12.91
C ASN A 388 -44.09 7.38 11.84
N GLN A 389 -43.57 8.48 11.27
CA GLN A 389 -42.44 8.45 10.34
C GLN A 389 -41.22 7.72 10.95
N THR A 390 -40.75 8.12 12.13
CA THR A 390 -39.61 7.47 12.80
C THR A 390 -39.87 6.00 13.18
N TYR A 391 -41.12 5.63 13.52
CA TYR A 391 -41.52 4.23 13.72
C TYR A 391 -41.39 3.41 12.42
N THR A 392 -41.83 3.95 11.28
CA THR A 392 -41.66 3.27 9.98
C THR A 392 -40.19 3.17 9.54
N THR A 393 -39.38 4.22 9.76
CA THR A 393 -37.94 4.20 9.48
C THR A 393 -37.25 3.12 10.32
N TYR A 394 -37.40 3.14 11.64
CA TYR A 394 -36.80 2.14 12.54
C TYR A 394 -37.24 0.71 12.20
N THR A 395 -38.53 0.45 11.98
CA THR A 395 -39.00 -0.91 11.66
C THR A 395 -38.47 -1.42 10.32
N SER A 396 -38.30 -0.53 9.33
CA SER A 396 -37.64 -0.87 8.05
C SER A 396 -36.15 -1.15 8.19
N ALA A 397 -35.42 -0.33 8.96
CA ALA A 397 -34.00 -0.51 9.25
C ALA A 397 -33.74 -1.82 10.03
N PHE A 398 -34.58 -2.11 11.04
CA PHE A 398 -34.53 -3.35 11.81
C PHE A 398 -34.80 -4.57 10.93
N ALA A 399 -35.76 -4.51 10.00
CA ALA A 399 -36.03 -5.59 9.06
C ALA A 399 -34.85 -5.83 8.09
N ALA A 400 -34.20 -4.76 7.62
CA ALA A 400 -33.02 -4.85 6.76
C ALA A 400 -31.81 -5.44 7.50
N TRP A 401 -31.51 -4.95 8.71
CA TRP A 401 -30.45 -5.49 9.58
C TRP A 401 -30.69 -6.98 9.90
N ARG A 402 -31.91 -7.35 10.32
CA ARG A 402 -32.26 -8.74 10.64
C ARG A 402 -32.11 -9.67 9.42
N LEU A 403 -32.44 -9.18 8.22
CA LEU A 403 -32.22 -9.94 6.99
C LEU A 403 -30.71 -10.16 6.74
N GLN A 404 -29.90 -9.12 6.92
CA GLN A 404 -28.45 -9.19 6.74
C GLN A 404 -27.79 -10.12 7.76
N ASP A 405 -28.06 -9.96 9.06
CA ASP A 405 -27.57 -10.82 10.14
C ASP A 405 -27.91 -12.30 9.90
N SER A 406 -29.19 -12.59 9.58
CA SER A 406 -29.61 -13.95 9.25
C SER A 406 -28.86 -14.53 8.05
N SER A 407 -28.48 -13.70 7.06
CA SER A 407 -27.70 -14.14 5.91
C SER A 407 -26.23 -14.43 6.26
N VAL A 408 -25.60 -13.60 7.09
CA VAL A 408 -24.23 -13.81 7.59
C VAL A 408 -24.16 -15.09 8.44
N LEU A 409 -25.14 -15.32 9.31
CA LEU A 409 -25.25 -16.55 10.09
C LEU A 409 -25.40 -17.78 9.18
N ILE A 410 -26.28 -17.72 8.17
CA ILE A 410 -26.43 -18.80 7.18
C ILE A 410 -25.13 -19.06 6.41
N GLU A 411 -24.41 -18.01 5.98
CA GLU A 411 -23.15 -18.16 5.25
C GLU A 411 -22.03 -18.75 6.12
N GLY A 412 -21.90 -18.33 7.38
CA GLY A 412 -20.96 -18.94 8.34
C GLY A 412 -21.26 -20.42 8.60
N MET A 413 -22.54 -20.79 8.74
CA MET A 413 -22.94 -22.19 8.88
C MET A 413 -22.68 -23.02 7.61
N VAL A 414 -22.84 -22.44 6.42
CA VAL A 414 -22.51 -23.09 5.14
C VAL A 414 -20.99 -23.22 4.96
N ALA A 415 -20.19 -22.25 5.41
CA ALA A 415 -18.73 -22.34 5.40
C ALA A 415 -18.23 -23.49 6.29
N SER A 416 -18.69 -23.55 7.55
CA SER A 416 -18.37 -24.65 8.48
C SER A 416 -18.81 -26.03 7.93
N PHE A 417 -19.96 -26.11 7.25
CA PHE A 417 -20.38 -27.34 6.57
C PHE A 417 -19.41 -27.76 5.45
N VAL A 418 -18.87 -26.80 4.68
CA VAL A 418 -17.89 -27.06 3.61
C VAL A 418 -16.52 -27.45 4.14
N GLU A 419 -16.10 -26.90 5.29
CA GLU A 419 -14.90 -27.33 6.01
C GLU A 419 -15.04 -28.77 6.49
N LEU A 420 -16.19 -29.13 7.06
CA LEU A 420 -16.48 -30.51 7.45
C LEU A 420 -16.54 -31.47 6.26
N ASP A 421 -17.06 -31.07 5.08
CA ASP A 421 -16.88 -31.89 3.85
C ASP A 421 -15.41 -31.99 3.47
N ALA A 422 -14.62 -30.91 3.54
CA ALA A 422 -13.21 -30.92 3.17
C ALA A 422 -12.36 -31.86 4.05
N ILE A 423 -12.66 -31.94 5.36
CA ILE A 423 -12.08 -32.87 6.34
C ILE A 423 -12.63 -34.29 6.13
N TRP A 424 -13.93 -34.45 5.89
CA TRP A 424 -14.53 -35.74 5.53
C TRP A 424 -13.85 -36.36 4.30
N GLN A 425 -13.60 -35.58 3.25
CA GLN A 425 -12.88 -36.06 2.05
C GLN A 425 -11.40 -36.43 2.31
N THR A 426 -10.82 -36.11 3.47
CA THR A 426 -9.47 -36.60 3.86
C THR A 426 -9.52 -37.79 4.82
N VAL A 427 -10.53 -37.90 5.68
CA VAL A 427 -10.66 -38.98 6.69
C VAL A 427 -11.41 -40.19 6.14
N LYS A 428 -12.31 -40.02 5.16
CA LYS A 428 -13.18 -41.08 4.62
C LYS A 428 -12.41 -42.33 4.20
N ASP A 429 -11.25 -42.16 3.57
CA ASP A 429 -10.45 -43.23 2.99
C ASP A 429 -9.44 -43.85 3.99
N ASP A 430 -9.33 -43.32 5.22
CA ASP A 430 -8.51 -43.92 6.28
C ASP A 430 -9.32 -44.99 7.05
N THR A 431 -8.75 -46.19 7.12
CA THR A 431 -9.36 -47.38 7.72
C THR A 431 -8.61 -47.86 8.98
N ARG A 432 -7.62 -47.09 9.45
CA ARG A 432 -6.76 -47.48 10.57
C ARG A 432 -7.33 -47.14 11.96
N GLY A 433 -8.20 -48.01 12.44
CA GLY A 433 -8.58 -48.09 13.87
C GLY A 433 -10.00 -47.63 14.18
N GLU A 434 -10.49 -48.06 15.35
CA GLU A 434 -11.88 -47.83 15.78
C GLU A 434 -12.18 -46.34 16.02
N VAL A 435 -11.24 -45.59 16.59
CA VAL A 435 -11.34 -44.13 16.78
C VAL A 435 -11.63 -43.38 15.46
N ALA A 436 -11.12 -43.88 14.32
CA ALA A 436 -11.40 -43.30 13.01
C ALA A 436 -12.83 -43.58 12.52
N LYS A 437 -13.54 -44.56 13.08
CA LYS A 437 -14.99 -44.74 12.88
C LYS A 437 -15.76 -43.68 13.67
N ASP A 438 -15.48 -43.54 14.96
CA ASP A 438 -16.22 -42.62 15.85
C ASP A 438 -16.05 -41.15 15.42
N TYR A 439 -14.83 -40.76 15.00
CA TYR A 439 -14.56 -39.43 14.44
C TYR A 439 -15.32 -39.18 13.12
N ARG A 440 -15.53 -40.21 12.30
CA ARG A 440 -16.36 -40.13 11.08
C ARG A 440 -17.85 -40.02 11.41
N GLU A 441 -18.31 -40.69 12.46
CA GLU A 441 -19.69 -40.60 12.95
C GLU A 441 -19.97 -39.18 13.48
N GLY A 442 -19.09 -38.65 14.34
CA GLY A 442 -19.18 -37.28 14.85
C GLY A 442 -19.12 -36.17 13.77
N ILE A 443 -18.34 -36.33 12.70
CA ILE A 443 -18.37 -35.39 11.55
C ILE A 443 -19.73 -35.42 10.85
N ARG A 444 -20.31 -36.62 10.65
CA ARG A 444 -21.61 -36.77 9.99
C ARG A 444 -22.73 -36.17 10.83
N ASP A 445 -22.74 -36.40 12.13
CA ASP A 445 -23.80 -35.89 13.00
C ASP A 445 -23.76 -34.36 13.10
N ASN A 446 -22.56 -33.76 13.14
CA ASN A 446 -22.40 -32.32 13.04
C ASN A 446 -22.85 -31.77 11.67
N GLN A 447 -22.55 -32.46 10.56
CA GLN A 447 -23.09 -32.09 9.23
C GLN A 447 -24.62 -32.16 9.20
N VAL A 448 -25.25 -33.19 9.78
CA VAL A 448 -26.71 -33.33 9.86
C VAL A 448 -27.32 -32.23 10.74
N MET A 449 -26.72 -31.92 11.89
CA MET A 449 -27.17 -30.82 12.74
C MET A 449 -27.07 -29.47 12.05
N LEU A 450 -25.93 -29.13 11.42
CA LEU A 450 -25.76 -27.90 10.63
C LEU A 450 -26.80 -27.81 9.51
N LEU A 451 -26.96 -28.87 8.70
CA LEU A 451 -27.92 -28.91 7.61
C LEU A 451 -29.36 -28.73 8.10
N SER A 452 -29.73 -29.31 9.25
CA SER A 452 -31.05 -29.12 9.86
C SER A 452 -31.30 -27.66 10.29
N ARG A 453 -30.28 -26.98 10.83
CA ARG A 453 -30.35 -25.58 11.26
C ARG A 453 -30.38 -24.62 10.05
N ILE A 454 -29.53 -24.84 9.04
CA ILE A 454 -29.52 -24.06 7.80
C ILE A 454 -30.88 -24.17 7.09
N ARG A 455 -31.49 -25.36 7.02
CA ARG A 455 -32.85 -25.55 6.45
C ARG A 455 -33.94 -24.85 7.26
N LYS A 456 -33.81 -24.74 8.59
CA LYS A 456 -34.75 -23.98 9.44
C LYS A 456 -34.62 -22.46 9.24
N LEU A 457 -33.42 -21.94 9.00
CA LEU A 457 -33.16 -20.50 8.84
C LEU A 457 -33.40 -20.00 7.41
N ALA A 458 -32.96 -20.75 6.40
CA ALA A 458 -33.02 -20.33 4.99
C ALA A 458 -34.25 -20.84 4.22
N GLY A 459 -34.98 -21.82 4.77
CA GLY A 459 -35.91 -22.67 4.02
C GLY A 459 -35.20 -23.80 3.25
N PRO A 460 -35.90 -24.91 2.93
CA PRO A 460 -35.27 -26.12 2.41
C PRO A 460 -34.55 -25.92 1.08
N ASP A 461 -35.21 -25.31 0.09
CA ASP A 461 -34.67 -25.18 -1.27
C ASP A 461 -33.49 -24.21 -1.37
N ARG A 462 -33.56 -23.09 -0.63
CA ARG A 462 -32.49 -22.09 -0.56
C ARG A 462 -31.27 -22.62 0.21
N ALA A 463 -31.48 -23.34 1.31
CA ALA A 463 -30.41 -24.04 2.02
C ALA A 463 -29.68 -25.02 1.10
N ASP A 464 -30.42 -25.88 0.42
CA ASP A 464 -29.89 -26.87 -0.52
C ASP A 464 -29.14 -26.22 -1.68
N PHE A 465 -29.63 -25.10 -2.22
CA PHE A 465 -28.95 -24.34 -3.26
C PHE A 465 -27.63 -23.73 -2.78
N LEU A 466 -27.62 -23.08 -1.62
CA LEU A 466 -26.41 -22.45 -1.05
C LEU A 466 -25.32 -23.49 -0.76
N ILE A 467 -25.69 -24.61 -0.15
CA ILE A 467 -24.77 -25.74 0.12
C ILE A 467 -24.23 -26.31 -1.21
N LYS A 468 -25.09 -26.56 -2.21
CA LYS A 468 -24.66 -27.06 -3.54
C LYS A 468 -23.77 -26.04 -4.28
N LYS A 469 -23.96 -24.74 -4.09
CA LYS A 469 -23.09 -23.66 -4.63
C LYS A 469 -21.72 -23.70 -3.96
N ALA A 470 -21.67 -23.66 -2.63
CA ALA A 470 -20.43 -23.57 -1.85
C ALA A 470 -19.55 -24.83 -2.01
N ILE A 471 -20.14 -26.03 -1.98
CA ILE A 471 -19.44 -27.29 -2.26
C ILE A 471 -18.84 -27.29 -3.68
N ARG A 472 -19.60 -26.84 -4.69
CA ARG A 472 -19.11 -26.75 -6.08
C ARG A 472 -17.94 -25.79 -6.21
N GLU A 473 -17.98 -24.67 -5.48
CA GLU A 473 -16.90 -23.68 -5.49
C GLU A 473 -15.64 -24.19 -4.77
N SER A 474 -15.78 -24.75 -3.58
CA SER A 474 -14.68 -25.40 -2.84
C SER A 474 -13.98 -26.49 -3.69
N ARG A 475 -14.77 -27.34 -4.34
CA ARG A 475 -14.25 -28.39 -5.25
C ARG A 475 -13.64 -27.83 -6.55
N ARG A 476 -13.96 -26.59 -6.94
CA ARG A 476 -13.29 -25.86 -8.05
C ARG A 476 -11.98 -25.22 -7.62
N ARG A 477 -11.80 -24.90 -6.33
CA ARG A 477 -10.56 -24.34 -5.77
C ARG A 477 -9.48 -25.40 -5.47
N ARG A 478 -9.82 -26.70 -5.34
CA ARG A 478 -8.82 -27.80 -5.24
C ARG A 478 -8.22 -28.17 -6.62
N PRO A 479 -6.88 -28.26 -6.77
CA PRO A 479 -6.27 -28.80 -7.98
C PRO A 479 -6.51 -30.31 -8.11
N LYS A 480 -6.72 -30.80 -9.35
CA LYS A 480 -6.86 -32.25 -9.62
C LYS A 480 -5.55 -32.99 -9.32
N LYS A 481 -5.62 -34.04 -8.48
CA LYS A 481 -4.52 -35.02 -8.32
C LYS A 481 -4.17 -35.63 -9.69
N ARG A 482 -2.88 -35.70 -10.02
CA ARG A 482 -2.35 -36.50 -11.15
C ARG A 482 -2.20 -37.97 -10.71
N PRO A 483 -2.25 -38.96 -11.63
CA PRO A 483 -2.07 -40.37 -11.28
C PRO A 483 -0.65 -40.66 -10.77
N ALA A 484 -0.54 -41.64 -9.86
CA ALA A 484 0.66 -41.91 -9.07
C ALA A 484 1.69 -42.79 -9.82
N ALA A 485 2.25 -42.28 -10.92
CA ALA A 485 3.15 -43.04 -11.81
C ALA A 485 4.46 -42.32 -12.19
N GLU A 486 4.92 -41.34 -11.41
CA GLU A 486 6.31 -40.86 -11.50
C GLU A 486 6.78 -40.29 -10.15
N VAL A 487 7.68 -41.00 -9.47
CA VAL A 487 8.30 -40.56 -8.20
C VAL A 487 9.82 -40.66 -8.32
N ARG A 488 10.48 -39.51 -8.40
CA ARG A 488 11.90 -39.33 -8.06
C ARG A 488 12.04 -38.13 -7.12
N PRO A 489 12.95 -38.17 -6.13
CA PRO A 489 12.90 -37.26 -5.00
C PRO A 489 13.69 -35.97 -5.21
N ARG A 490 13.36 -34.98 -4.35
CA ARG A 490 14.20 -33.84 -3.91
C ARG A 490 14.24 -32.61 -4.83
N GLY A 491 13.61 -31.54 -4.35
CA GLY A 491 13.67 -30.16 -4.85
C GLY A 491 12.83 -29.29 -3.91
N VAL A 492 13.39 -28.19 -3.40
CA VAL A 492 12.70 -27.30 -2.45
C VAL A 492 11.87 -26.28 -3.22
N GLU A 493 10.63 -26.10 -2.81
CA GLU A 493 9.79 -24.89 -2.97
C GLU A 493 8.82 -24.85 -1.76
N PRO A 494 8.23 -23.68 -1.42
CA PRO A 494 7.75 -23.42 -0.05
C PRO A 494 6.42 -24.10 0.31
N SER A 495 6.25 -24.33 1.61
CA SER A 495 4.95 -24.68 2.20
C SER A 495 3.95 -23.54 2.02
N SER A 496 2.77 -23.87 1.50
CA SER A 496 1.64 -22.94 1.47
C SER A 496 1.18 -22.63 2.90
N GLU A 497 1.36 -21.39 3.33
CA GLU A 497 0.74 -20.86 4.55
C GLU A 497 -0.79 -20.90 4.39
N ALA A 498 -1.47 -21.29 5.46
CA ALA A 498 -2.91 -21.07 5.57
C ALA A 498 -3.17 -19.56 5.77
N ALA A 499 -4.42 -19.12 5.62
CA ALA A 499 -4.79 -17.72 5.83
C ALA A 499 -4.70 -17.34 7.32
N VAL A 500 -3.52 -16.92 7.76
CA VAL A 500 -3.28 -16.20 9.01
C VAL A 500 -3.71 -14.74 8.81
N SER A 501 -4.26 -14.08 9.86
CA SER A 501 -4.61 -12.65 9.77
C SER A 501 -3.37 -11.82 9.45
N SER A 502 -3.50 -10.81 8.57
CA SER A 502 -2.37 -9.96 8.17
C SER A 502 -1.75 -9.18 9.33
N GLU A 503 -2.47 -9.05 10.45
CA GLU A 503 -2.00 -8.49 11.71
C GLU A 503 -0.82 -9.28 12.29
N GLN A 504 -0.87 -10.62 12.30
CA GLN A 504 0.21 -11.44 12.84
C GLN A 504 1.43 -11.45 11.91
N ALA A 505 1.23 -11.32 10.60
CA ALA A 505 2.33 -11.29 9.62
C ALA A 505 3.26 -10.06 9.77
N VAL A 506 2.79 -8.97 10.36
CA VAL A 506 3.62 -7.78 10.67
C VAL A 506 4.18 -7.75 12.10
N GLU A 507 3.65 -8.57 13.01
CA GLU A 507 4.22 -8.78 14.35
C GLU A 507 5.30 -9.87 14.35
N ASP A 508 5.00 -11.09 13.86
CA ASP A 508 5.96 -12.22 13.86
C ASP A 508 7.21 -11.96 12.99
N ALA A 509 7.09 -11.12 11.95
CA ALA A 509 8.22 -10.80 11.07
C ALA A 509 9.33 -10.00 11.76
N PHE A 510 9.01 -9.23 12.81
CA PHE A 510 9.93 -8.30 13.48
C PHE A 510 9.74 -8.22 15.00
N ALA A 511 9.15 -9.25 15.63
CA ALA A 511 8.99 -9.31 17.09
C ALA A 511 10.35 -9.07 17.80
N PRO A 512 10.51 -7.96 18.56
CA PRO A 512 11.79 -7.61 19.14
C PRO A 512 12.04 -8.46 20.39
N VAL A 513 12.67 -9.61 20.22
CA VAL A 513 13.16 -10.44 21.33
C VAL A 513 14.09 -9.58 22.19
N PRO A 514 13.74 -9.28 23.47
CA PRO A 514 14.44 -8.29 24.24
C PRO A 514 15.87 -8.76 24.57
N ILE A 515 16.85 -8.00 24.08
CA ILE A 515 18.22 -8.06 24.61
C ILE A 515 18.16 -7.54 26.06
N GLY A 516 18.93 -8.17 26.96
CA GLY A 516 18.81 -8.00 28.41
C GLY A 516 18.81 -6.56 28.94
N SER A 517 18.31 -6.37 30.15
CA SER A 517 18.14 -5.07 30.80
C SER A 517 19.45 -4.29 30.94
N GLY A 518 19.58 -3.15 30.25
CA GLY A 518 20.68 -2.22 30.48
C GLY A 518 20.83 -1.13 29.41
N GLU A 519 21.54 -0.07 29.77
CA GLU A 519 21.81 1.07 28.87
C GLU A 519 22.70 0.69 27.67
N LEU A 520 23.46 -0.42 27.79
CA LEU A 520 24.28 -1.00 26.73
C LEU A 520 23.49 -1.31 25.45
N ASN A 521 22.18 -1.57 25.54
CA ASN A 521 21.33 -1.77 24.37
C ASN A 521 21.29 -0.53 23.45
N LYS A 522 21.49 0.68 23.97
CA LYS A 522 21.54 1.94 23.19
C LYS A 522 22.82 2.08 22.37
N LEU A 523 23.87 1.29 22.66
CA LEU A 523 25.15 1.36 21.96
C LEU A 523 25.14 0.54 20.67
N PHE A 524 24.39 -0.56 20.63
CA PHE A 524 24.14 -1.34 19.42
C PHE A 524 23.05 -0.70 18.55
N THR A 525 23.05 -1.00 17.24
CA THR A 525 21.99 -0.56 16.32
C THR A 525 20.67 -1.26 16.68
N THR A 526 19.85 -0.62 17.51
CA THR A 526 18.52 -1.12 17.85
C THR A 526 17.62 -1.15 16.61
N MET A 527 16.76 -2.16 16.53
CA MET A 527 15.68 -2.16 15.53
C MET A 527 14.71 -1.01 15.89
N PRO A 528 14.34 -0.13 14.93
CA PRO A 528 13.23 0.80 15.13
C PRO A 528 11.93 0.04 15.37
N SER A 529 10.97 0.67 16.04
CA SER A 529 9.61 0.13 16.15
C SER A 529 9.03 -0.16 14.76
N ASN A 530 8.28 -1.25 14.60
CA ASN A 530 7.70 -1.70 13.33
C ASN A 530 6.97 -0.57 12.59
N ARG A 531 6.31 0.34 13.33
CA ARG A 531 5.66 1.56 12.80
C ARG A 531 6.63 2.52 12.13
N VAL A 532 7.73 2.88 12.81
CA VAL A 532 8.79 3.74 12.29
C VAL A 532 9.42 3.08 11.06
N LEU A 533 9.66 1.76 11.12
CA LEU A 533 10.20 0.99 10.00
C LEU A 533 9.24 1.01 8.79
N THR A 534 7.93 0.79 8.97
CA THR A 534 6.95 0.87 7.87
C THR A 534 6.85 2.27 7.26
N HIS A 535 6.97 3.32 8.08
CA HIS A 535 6.90 4.71 7.63
C HIS A 535 8.14 5.10 6.81
N GLU A 536 9.34 4.79 7.33
CA GLU A 536 10.60 5.01 6.60
C GLU A 536 10.63 4.22 5.28
N LEU A 537 10.16 2.97 5.24
CA LEU A 537 10.11 2.17 4.01
C LEU A 537 9.05 2.65 3.00
N ALA A 538 8.00 3.33 3.45
CA ALA A 538 7.01 3.95 2.57
C ALA A 538 7.59 5.22 1.91
N ILE A 539 8.37 6.00 2.66
CA ILE A 539 9.04 7.21 2.17
C ILE A 539 10.26 6.85 1.31
N ASP A 540 11.13 5.96 1.77
CA ASP A 540 12.39 5.58 1.10
C ASP A 540 12.54 4.06 0.97
N LYS A 541 12.31 3.55 -0.26
CA LYS A 541 12.27 2.11 -0.55
C LYS A 541 13.61 1.40 -0.41
N ASP A 542 14.69 2.17 -0.41
CA ASP A 542 16.07 1.70 -0.23
C ASP A 542 16.57 1.87 1.22
N TYR A 543 15.69 2.24 2.16
CA TYR A 543 16.00 2.48 3.57
C TYR A 543 16.78 1.32 4.20
N LYS A 544 17.84 1.67 4.92
CA LYS A 544 18.74 0.78 5.65
C LYS A 544 19.06 1.41 7.00
N LEU A 545 19.24 0.57 8.00
CA LEU A 545 19.76 0.98 9.30
C LEU A 545 21.22 1.40 9.14
N GLU A 546 21.46 2.70 9.35
CA GLU A 546 22.80 3.29 9.43
C GLU A 546 23.44 3.01 10.80
N ASP A 547 24.72 2.65 10.81
CA ASP A 547 25.51 2.48 12.02
C ASP A 547 25.98 3.84 12.58
N LYS A 548 25.02 4.65 13.05
CA LYS A 548 25.27 5.98 13.66
C LYS A 548 26.29 5.92 14.82
N ASN A 549 26.49 4.75 15.44
CA ASN A 549 27.30 4.56 16.64
C ASN A 549 28.66 3.86 16.39
N SER A 550 29.07 3.61 15.14
CA SER A 550 30.29 2.87 14.79
C SER A 550 31.54 3.26 15.62
N GLU A 551 31.79 4.56 15.77
CA GLU A 551 32.95 5.09 16.49
C GLU A 551 32.85 4.84 18.01
N LEU A 552 31.66 4.99 18.60
CA LEU A 552 31.41 4.67 20.01
C LEU A 552 31.56 3.16 20.27
N ARG A 553 31.11 2.31 19.33
CA ARG A 553 31.30 0.86 19.39
C ARG A 553 32.78 0.48 19.28
N GLU A 554 33.56 1.15 18.43
CA GLU A 554 35.02 0.95 18.38
C GLU A 554 35.70 1.34 19.69
N GLN A 555 35.36 2.49 20.27
CA GLN A 555 35.92 2.94 21.56
C GLN A 555 35.58 1.94 22.68
N MET A 556 34.32 1.49 22.74
CA MET A 556 33.88 0.44 23.67
C MET A 556 34.64 -0.87 23.45
N TYR A 557 34.76 -1.37 22.22
CA TYR A 557 35.48 -2.61 21.94
C TYR A 557 36.99 -2.50 22.27
N ARG A 558 37.63 -1.34 22.07
CA ARG A 558 39.03 -1.13 22.52
C ARG A 558 39.14 -1.18 24.04
N SER A 559 38.22 -0.54 24.77
CA SER A 559 38.17 -0.60 26.25
C SER A 559 37.92 -2.03 26.77
N ILE A 560 37.10 -2.82 26.07
CA ILE A 560 36.89 -4.24 26.36
C ILE A 560 38.17 -5.05 26.10
N CYS A 561 38.89 -4.80 25.01
CA CYS A 561 40.16 -5.47 24.71
C CYS A 561 41.27 -5.16 25.73
N GLU A 562 41.37 -3.90 26.20
CA GLU A 562 42.29 -3.53 27.27
C GLU A 562 41.92 -4.25 28.59
N SER A 563 40.62 -4.26 28.92
CA SER A 563 40.09 -4.98 30.09
C SER A 563 40.30 -6.50 30.00
N MET A 564 40.26 -7.05 28.78
CA MET A 564 40.56 -8.45 28.49
C MET A 564 42.06 -8.74 28.65
N LYS A 565 42.96 -7.85 28.19
CA LYS A 565 44.41 -8.00 28.39
C LYS A 565 44.77 -8.07 29.87
N VAL A 566 44.34 -7.08 30.66
CA VAL A 566 44.50 -7.08 32.12
C VAL A 566 43.84 -8.30 32.75
N GLY A 567 42.69 -8.74 32.23
CA GLY A 567 42.01 -9.96 32.67
C GLY A 567 42.76 -11.26 32.38
N PHE A 568 43.54 -11.33 31.30
CA PHE A 568 44.42 -12.47 30.99
C PHE A 568 45.67 -12.45 31.87
N GLU A 569 46.30 -11.29 32.05
CA GLU A 569 47.43 -11.10 32.97
C GLU A 569 47.05 -11.45 34.43
N ALA A 570 45.82 -11.14 34.84
CA ALA A 570 45.23 -11.52 36.12
C ALA A 570 44.66 -12.97 36.16
N GLY A 571 44.99 -13.83 35.20
CA GLY A 571 44.62 -15.26 35.17
C GLY A 571 43.13 -15.56 34.92
N ASN A 572 42.29 -14.57 34.66
CA ASN A 572 40.84 -14.69 34.46
C ASN A 572 40.43 -14.85 32.98
N GLY A 573 41.39 -15.06 32.06
CA GLY A 573 41.16 -15.08 30.62
C GLY A 573 40.11 -16.09 30.13
N ALA A 574 39.94 -17.22 30.83
CA ALA A 574 38.89 -18.20 30.54
C ALA A 574 37.47 -17.61 30.51
N ARG A 575 37.16 -16.66 31.43
CA ARG A 575 35.85 -16.00 31.48
C ARG A 575 35.61 -15.10 30.27
N TRP A 576 36.63 -14.34 29.88
CA TRP A 576 36.58 -13.47 28.70
C TRP A 576 36.39 -14.27 27.41
N THR A 577 37.11 -15.39 27.24
CA THR A 577 36.97 -16.27 26.06
C THR A 577 35.57 -16.87 25.95
N VAL A 578 34.97 -17.32 27.06
CA VAL A 578 33.59 -17.83 27.06
C VAL A 578 32.59 -16.73 26.68
N SER A 579 32.65 -15.55 27.29
CA SER A 579 31.71 -14.46 26.97
C SER A 579 31.88 -13.90 25.54
N ALA A 580 33.11 -13.91 24.99
CA ALA A 580 33.33 -13.56 23.59
C ALA A 580 32.76 -14.61 22.63
N ALA A 581 32.95 -15.91 22.93
CA ALA A 581 32.36 -16.99 22.15
C ALA A 581 30.82 -17.01 22.21
N GLU A 582 30.25 -16.71 23.38
CA GLU A 582 28.81 -16.54 23.60
C GLU A 582 28.24 -15.40 22.73
N ASN A 583 28.86 -14.21 22.74
CA ASN A 583 28.42 -13.08 21.95
C ASN A 583 28.49 -13.33 20.43
N ILE A 584 29.55 -14.02 19.98
CA ILE A 584 29.72 -14.46 18.59
C ILE A 584 28.65 -15.51 18.21
N LYS A 585 28.41 -16.49 19.08
CA LYS A 585 27.40 -17.55 18.89
C LYS A 585 26.00 -16.97 18.75
N GLU A 586 25.58 -16.09 19.66
CA GLU A 586 24.26 -15.48 19.66
C GLU A 586 24.00 -14.69 18.37
N LYS A 587 24.97 -13.87 17.93
CA LYS A 587 24.88 -13.06 16.72
C LYS A 587 24.85 -13.92 15.45
N LEU A 588 25.72 -14.93 15.34
CA LEU A 588 25.74 -15.83 14.17
C LEU A 588 24.51 -16.75 14.09
N LEU A 589 23.96 -17.20 15.23
CA LEU A 589 22.73 -18.00 15.22
C LEU A 589 21.50 -17.15 14.89
N ARG A 590 21.44 -15.88 15.33
CA ARG A 590 20.36 -14.94 14.93
C ARG A 590 20.31 -14.69 13.41
N MET A 591 21.43 -14.81 12.71
CA MET A 591 21.51 -14.73 11.24
C MET A 591 21.05 -16.01 10.51
N LEU A 592 20.73 -17.09 11.21
CA LEU A 592 20.51 -18.42 10.63
C LEU A 592 19.14 -18.99 10.98
N LYS A 593 18.45 -19.53 9.97
CA LYS A 593 17.17 -20.22 10.20
C LYS A 593 17.38 -21.46 11.09
N PRO A 594 16.59 -21.63 12.17
CA PRO A 594 16.64 -22.80 13.04
C PRO A 594 16.57 -24.11 12.26
N GLY A 595 17.36 -25.10 12.68
CA GLY A 595 17.41 -26.43 12.06
C GLY A 595 18.21 -26.54 10.77
N SER A 596 18.71 -25.44 10.19
CA SER A 596 19.63 -25.51 9.05
C SER A 596 20.97 -26.19 9.40
N ASN A 597 21.62 -26.84 8.42
CA ASN A 597 22.87 -27.57 8.66
C ASN A 597 24.00 -26.66 9.19
N MET A 598 24.04 -25.39 8.75
CA MET A 598 24.99 -24.38 9.27
C MET A 598 24.67 -24.00 10.72
N HIS A 599 23.39 -23.85 11.08
CA HIS A 599 22.98 -23.58 12.46
C HIS A 599 23.35 -24.74 13.40
N LYS A 600 23.18 -26.01 12.97
CA LYS A 600 23.61 -27.18 13.75
C LYS A 600 25.12 -27.21 13.95
N MET A 601 25.88 -27.07 12.85
CA MET A 601 27.35 -27.00 12.88
C MET A 601 27.88 -25.89 13.81
N LEU A 602 27.21 -24.73 13.86
CA LEU A 602 27.58 -23.64 14.76
C LEU A 602 27.17 -23.89 16.22
N CYS A 603 26.01 -24.51 16.48
CA CYS A 603 25.65 -24.95 17.84
C CYS A 603 26.64 -25.98 18.40
N GLU A 604 27.08 -26.92 17.57
CA GLU A 604 28.01 -28.01 17.92
C GLU A 604 29.45 -27.50 18.09
N ALA A 605 29.92 -26.61 17.21
CA ALA A 605 31.29 -26.08 17.26
C ALA A 605 31.49 -24.97 18.31
N LEU A 606 30.44 -24.19 18.61
CA LEU A 606 30.45 -23.14 19.64
C LEU A 606 29.72 -23.60 20.91
N ASP A 607 29.92 -24.84 21.35
CA ASP A 607 29.37 -25.30 22.63
C ASP A 607 30.06 -24.60 23.81
N LEU A 608 29.28 -23.87 24.62
CA LEU A 608 29.80 -23.02 25.70
C LEU A 608 30.32 -23.87 26.86
N ASP A 609 29.65 -24.99 27.18
CA ASP A 609 30.09 -25.90 28.23
C ASP A 609 31.41 -26.59 27.86
N ASN A 610 31.61 -26.89 26.57
CA ASN A 610 32.87 -27.45 26.07
C ASN A 610 34.00 -26.41 26.05
N ILE A 611 33.73 -25.19 25.55
CA ILE A 611 34.70 -24.09 25.56
C ILE A 611 35.13 -23.76 27.01
N GLN A 612 34.17 -23.63 27.93
CA GLN A 612 34.46 -23.36 29.34
C GLN A 612 35.35 -24.45 29.97
N ARG A 613 35.05 -25.74 29.73
CA ARG A 613 35.90 -26.85 30.21
C ARG A 613 37.30 -26.81 29.59
N GLN A 614 37.43 -26.57 28.29
CA GLN A 614 38.72 -26.46 27.61
C GLN A 614 39.55 -25.27 28.12
N CYS A 615 38.93 -24.13 28.38
CA CYS A 615 39.58 -22.96 28.96
C CYS A 615 40.00 -23.20 30.42
N GLN A 616 39.17 -23.86 31.24
CA GLN A 616 39.50 -24.24 32.62
C GLN A 616 40.67 -25.25 32.69
N GLN A 617 40.81 -26.11 31.67
CA GLN A 617 41.90 -27.09 31.56
C GLN A 617 43.15 -26.53 30.86
N GLY A 618 43.10 -25.31 30.30
CA GLY A 618 44.20 -24.71 29.54
C GLY A 618 44.44 -25.32 28.15
N VAL A 619 43.49 -26.10 27.61
CA VAL A 619 43.63 -26.86 26.35
C VAL A 619 42.96 -26.16 25.16
N PHE A 620 42.27 -25.03 25.38
CA PHE A 620 41.55 -24.31 24.32
C PHE A 620 42.48 -23.75 23.22
N SER A 621 42.23 -24.12 21.97
CA SER A 621 43.05 -23.70 20.82
C SER A 621 42.48 -22.46 20.14
N TYR A 622 43.05 -21.29 20.45
CA TYR A 622 42.74 -20.03 19.75
C TYR A 622 43.01 -20.09 18.23
N PRO A 623 44.12 -20.68 17.72
CA PRO A 623 44.31 -20.86 16.28
C PRO A 623 43.24 -21.75 15.64
N GLY A 624 42.80 -22.82 16.31
CA GLY A 624 41.71 -23.68 15.85
C GLY A 624 40.37 -22.93 15.76
N PHE A 625 40.06 -22.10 16.76
CA PHE A 625 38.89 -21.24 16.76
C PHE A 625 38.93 -20.21 15.63
N PHE A 626 40.01 -19.45 15.48
CA PHE A 626 40.13 -18.46 14.39
C PHE A 626 40.11 -19.12 13.00
N GLY A 627 40.74 -20.29 12.83
CA GLY A 627 40.68 -21.09 11.61
C GLY A 627 39.27 -21.59 11.27
N PHE A 628 38.46 -21.99 12.28
CA PHE A 628 37.04 -22.30 12.10
C PHE A 628 36.25 -21.07 11.65
N MET A 629 36.43 -19.93 12.33
CA MET A 629 35.72 -18.68 11.99
C MET A 629 36.07 -18.17 10.59
N ALA A 630 37.34 -18.24 10.17
CA ALA A 630 37.79 -17.94 8.81
C ALA A 630 37.17 -18.87 7.72
N ASN A 631 36.64 -20.03 8.10
CA ASN A 631 35.94 -20.97 7.23
C ASN A 631 34.39 -20.85 7.32
N VAL A 632 33.86 -20.13 8.31
CA VAL A 632 32.43 -19.85 8.47
C VAL A 632 32.06 -18.50 7.88
N LEU A 633 32.79 -17.42 8.22
CA LEU A 633 32.44 -16.05 7.81
C LEU A 633 32.17 -15.94 6.30
N PRO A 634 33.02 -16.43 5.37
CA PRO A 634 32.78 -16.28 3.93
C PRO A 634 31.50 -16.96 3.40
N LYS A 635 30.85 -17.82 4.20
CA LYS A 635 29.60 -18.51 3.83
C LYS A 635 28.35 -17.77 4.30
N LEU A 636 28.51 -16.75 5.17
CA LEU A 636 27.42 -15.96 5.77
C LEU A 636 27.41 -14.51 5.28
N CYS A 637 28.33 -14.14 4.39
CA CYS A 637 28.51 -12.76 3.93
C CYS A 637 27.73 -12.46 2.64
N ALA A 638 27.35 -11.19 2.48
CA ALA A 638 26.83 -10.68 1.22
C ALA A 638 27.99 -10.37 0.23
N PRO A 639 27.79 -10.56 -1.09
CA PRO A 639 28.89 -10.48 -2.09
C PRO A 639 29.67 -9.15 -2.14
N PHE A 640 29.13 -8.06 -1.59
CA PHE A 640 29.82 -6.77 -1.53
C PHE A 640 30.86 -6.66 -0.40
N ARG A 641 30.81 -7.55 0.61
CA ARG A 641 31.81 -7.62 1.70
C ARG A 641 32.79 -8.77 1.58
N ASP A 642 32.62 -9.65 0.59
CA ASP A 642 33.51 -10.75 0.24
C ASP A 642 35.01 -10.42 0.32
N GLN A 643 35.41 -9.23 -0.16
CA GLN A 643 36.82 -8.82 -0.18
C GLN A 643 37.33 -8.48 1.23
N GLN A 644 36.58 -7.72 2.03
CA GLN A 644 36.92 -7.41 3.43
C GLN A 644 37.01 -8.70 4.26
N VAL A 645 36.08 -9.62 4.03
CA VAL A 645 35.98 -10.90 4.74
C VAL A 645 37.11 -11.86 4.35
N LYS A 646 37.59 -11.82 3.09
CA LYS A 646 38.77 -12.58 2.66
C LYS A 646 40.04 -12.08 3.34
N THR A 647 40.28 -10.77 3.36
CA THR A 647 41.41 -10.18 4.09
C THR A 647 41.37 -10.54 5.57
N LEU A 648 40.20 -10.44 6.23
CA LEU A 648 40.07 -10.88 7.62
C LEU A 648 40.30 -12.39 7.78
N ALA A 649 39.76 -13.23 6.90
CA ALA A 649 39.96 -14.68 6.95
C ALA A 649 41.41 -15.11 6.64
N GLU A 650 42.22 -14.24 6.03
CA GLU A 650 43.66 -14.41 5.85
C GLU A 650 44.40 -13.96 7.13
N GLU A 651 44.10 -12.79 7.69
CA GLU A 651 44.65 -12.31 8.98
C GLU A 651 44.37 -13.26 10.15
N LEU A 652 43.16 -13.85 10.21
CA LEU A 652 42.76 -14.84 11.22
C LEU A 652 43.49 -16.19 11.08
N ARG A 653 44.05 -16.50 9.90
CA ARG A 653 44.82 -17.73 9.65
C ARG A 653 46.33 -17.54 9.84
N THR A 654 46.83 -16.31 9.88
CA THR A 654 48.24 -16.03 10.17
C THR A 654 48.56 -16.43 11.61
N GLU A 655 49.51 -17.35 11.79
CA GLU A 655 49.97 -17.78 13.11
C GLU A 655 50.78 -16.66 13.78
N ASN A 656 50.17 -16.01 14.79
CA ASN A 656 50.80 -15.08 15.73
C ASN A 656 50.28 -15.50 17.11
N ASP A 657 51.18 -16.00 17.97
CA ASP A 657 50.85 -16.52 19.30
C ASP A 657 50.99 -15.47 20.43
N GLU A 658 51.40 -14.25 20.08
CA GLU A 658 51.45 -13.12 21.00
C GLU A 658 50.03 -12.73 21.48
N LEU A 659 49.88 -12.52 22.79
CA LEU A 659 48.58 -12.24 23.43
C LEU A 659 47.87 -11.03 22.78
N ASP A 660 48.60 -9.94 22.53
CA ASP A 660 48.07 -8.73 21.91
C ASP A 660 47.57 -9.01 20.48
N GLY A 661 48.30 -9.82 19.71
CA GLY A 661 47.87 -10.26 18.37
C GLY A 661 46.64 -11.16 18.37
N MET A 662 46.44 -11.98 19.41
CA MET A 662 45.21 -12.76 19.59
C MET A 662 44.01 -11.87 19.99
N ILE A 663 44.23 -10.88 20.85
CA ILE A 663 43.18 -9.93 21.25
C ILE A 663 42.77 -9.02 20.08
N GLU A 664 43.72 -8.57 19.25
CA GLU A 664 43.42 -7.78 18.04
C GLU A 664 42.64 -8.59 16.99
N LYS A 665 43.00 -9.87 16.77
CA LYS A 665 42.22 -10.79 15.94
C LYS A 665 40.78 -10.94 16.43
N LEU A 666 40.58 -11.04 17.75
CA LEU A 666 39.24 -11.13 18.34
C LEU A 666 38.46 -9.81 18.21
N PHE A 667 39.09 -8.65 18.39
CA PHE A 667 38.50 -7.34 18.12
C PHE A 667 37.99 -7.22 16.68
N LYS A 668 38.83 -7.56 15.70
CA LYS A 668 38.49 -7.55 14.27
C LYS A 668 37.35 -8.52 13.96
N LEU A 669 37.37 -9.71 14.58
CA LEU A 669 36.30 -10.72 14.46
C LEU A 669 34.96 -10.22 15.01
N LEU A 670 34.93 -9.65 16.22
CA LEU A 670 33.71 -9.10 16.84
C LEU A 670 33.14 -7.96 15.99
N LYS A 671 33.98 -7.03 15.53
CA LYS A 671 33.58 -5.96 14.61
C LYS A 671 32.97 -6.51 13.32
N MET A 672 33.55 -7.57 12.72
CA MET A 672 33.01 -8.18 11.52
C MET A 672 31.66 -8.88 11.75
N VAL A 673 31.49 -9.60 12.86
CA VAL A 673 30.22 -10.25 13.22
C VAL A 673 29.11 -9.22 13.45
N ASP A 674 29.42 -8.10 14.11
CA ASP A 674 28.51 -6.95 14.25
C ASP A 674 28.11 -6.36 12.89
N CYS A 675 29.11 -6.12 12.03
CA CYS A 675 28.91 -5.67 10.67
C CYS A 675 27.96 -6.59 9.88
N LEU A 676 28.09 -7.91 10.03
CA LEU A 676 27.26 -8.91 9.35
C LEU A 676 25.85 -9.04 9.95
N SER A 677 25.68 -8.85 11.25
CA SER A 677 24.37 -8.77 11.90
C SER A 677 23.53 -7.60 11.34
N LEU A 678 24.18 -6.45 11.10
CA LEU A 678 23.56 -5.28 10.47
C LEU A 678 23.24 -5.52 8.98
N ASP A 679 24.11 -6.23 8.23
CA ASP A 679 23.80 -6.63 6.85
C ASP A 679 22.58 -7.56 6.79
N TYR A 680 22.51 -8.55 7.68
CA TYR A 680 21.40 -9.50 7.75
C TYR A 680 20.09 -8.79 8.11
N THR A 681 20.13 -7.85 9.07
CA THR A 681 18.96 -7.04 9.43
C THR A 681 18.48 -6.20 8.24
N ASN A 682 19.40 -5.53 7.54
CA ASN A 682 19.07 -4.77 6.33
C ASN A 682 18.59 -5.65 5.17
N PHE A 683 19.09 -6.89 5.04
CA PHE A 683 18.58 -7.88 4.09
C PHE A 683 17.15 -8.31 4.44
N MET A 684 16.84 -8.58 5.70
CA MET A 684 15.49 -8.94 6.16
C MET A 684 14.50 -7.80 5.93
N ILE A 685 14.89 -6.55 6.21
CA ILE A 685 14.10 -5.34 5.89
C ILE A 685 13.84 -5.24 4.38
N MET A 686 14.87 -5.42 3.55
CA MET A 686 14.73 -5.39 2.09
C MET A 686 13.86 -6.54 1.54
N GLN A 687 13.86 -7.71 2.20
CA GLN A 687 13.02 -8.84 1.83
C GLN A 687 11.54 -8.63 2.18
N SER A 688 11.24 -7.99 3.32
CA SER A 688 9.86 -7.72 3.76
C SER A 688 9.26 -6.44 3.14
N ALA A 689 10.10 -5.50 2.70
CA ALA A 689 9.68 -4.21 2.14
C ALA A 689 8.54 -4.28 1.09
N PRO A 690 8.52 -5.20 0.11
CA PRO A 690 7.44 -5.26 -0.89
C PRO A 690 6.06 -5.64 -0.33
N THR A 691 5.99 -6.10 0.92
CA THR A 691 4.75 -6.32 1.67
C THR A 691 4.48 -5.13 2.58
N LEU A 692 5.47 -4.73 3.39
CA LEU A 692 5.35 -3.59 4.33
C LEU A 692 4.92 -2.29 3.63
N THR A 693 5.55 -1.93 2.50
CA THR A 693 5.20 -0.71 1.73
C THR A 693 3.78 -0.72 1.15
N LYS A 694 3.12 -1.89 1.00
CA LYS A 694 1.72 -1.95 0.54
C LYS A 694 0.72 -1.67 1.65
N GLU A 695 1.03 -2.10 2.87
CA GLU A 695 0.13 -1.98 4.02
C GLU A 695 0.45 -0.78 4.90
N ALA A 696 1.63 -0.15 4.76
CA ALA A 696 2.13 0.94 5.59
C ALA A 696 1.10 2.03 5.90
N ALA A 697 0.43 2.59 4.88
CA ALA A 697 -0.58 3.63 5.08
C ALA A 697 -1.79 3.15 5.92
N GLY A 698 -2.24 1.92 5.67
CA GLY A 698 -3.33 1.31 6.44
C GLY A 698 -2.90 0.89 7.85
N TYR A 699 -1.64 0.49 8.04
CA TYR A 699 -1.07 0.17 9.35
C TYR A 699 -0.91 1.44 10.20
N GLU A 700 -0.33 2.50 9.63
CA GLU A 700 -0.18 3.81 10.28
C GLU A 700 -1.56 4.38 10.65
N ALA A 701 -2.54 4.34 9.75
CA ALA A 701 -3.91 4.75 10.03
C ALA A 701 -4.62 3.91 11.11
N ARG A 702 -4.20 2.65 11.37
CA ARG A 702 -4.70 1.86 12.50
C ARG A 702 -4.00 2.24 13.80
N MET A 703 -2.68 2.38 13.78
CA MET A 703 -1.87 2.77 14.94
C MET A 703 -2.22 4.18 15.44
N PHE A 704 -2.27 5.18 14.55
CA PHE A 704 -2.63 6.55 14.89
C PHE A 704 -4.04 6.67 15.46
N ARG A 705 -5.02 5.92 14.91
CA ARG A 705 -6.37 5.81 15.48
C ARG A 705 -6.34 5.24 16.90
N ARG A 706 -5.66 4.11 17.10
CA ARG A 706 -5.54 3.46 18.41
C ARG A 706 -4.90 4.38 19.45
N ASP A 707 -3.90 5.17 19.06
CA ASP A 707 -3.20 6.07 19.97
C ASP A 707 -4.03 7.34 20.29
N ILE A 708 -4.93 7.77 19.40
CA ILE A 708 -5.99 8.76 19.68
C ILE A 708 -7.04 8.17 20.64
N GLU A 709 -7.54 6.96 20.37
CA GLU A 709 -8.53 6.26 21.22
C GLU A 709 -7.97 6.01 22.64
N ALA A 710 -6.69 5.66 22.74
CA ALA A 710 -5.95 5.53 23.99
C ALA A 710 -5.56 6.87 24.65
N HIS A 711 -5.96 8.01 24.06
CA HIS A 711 -5.67 9.37 24.54
C HIS A 711 -4.17 9.69 24.70
N GLN A 712 -3.31 8.97 23.98
CA GLN A 712 -1.85 9.22 23.93
C GLN A 712 -1.52 10.37 22.98
N ILE A 713 -2.34 10.55 21.94
CA ILE A 713 -2.20 11.61 20.94
C ILE A 713 -3.48 12.45 20.88
N THR A 714 -3.32 13.77 20.81
CA THR A 714 -4.42 14.73 20.56
C THR A 714 -4.24 15.33 19.14
N LEU A 715 -5.27 15.93 18.54
CA LEU A 715 -5.20 16.58 17.22
C LEU A 715 -5.09 18.12 17.31
N THR A 716 -4.47 18.63 18.37
CA THR A 716 -4.42 20.05 18.76
C THR A 716 -3.52 20.89 17.84
N ASN A 717 -2.27 20.45 17.66
CA ASN A 717 -1.30 21.13 16.81
C ASN A 717 -1.67 20.96 15.33
N THR A 718 -2.14 19.77 14.94
CA THR A 718 -2.61 19.46 13.59
C THR A 718 -3.74 20.39 13.17
N LYS A 719 -4.75 20.59 14.03
CA LYS A 719 -5.83 21.59 13.81
C LYS A 719 -5.26 23.00 13.69
N ARG A 720 -4.45 23.45 14.66
CA ARG A 720 -3.83 24.79 14.65
C ARG A 720 -3.02 25.07 13.37
N TRP A 721 -2.19 24.12 12.95
CA TRP A 721 -1.35 24.16 11.75
C TRP A 721 -2.18 24.21 10.46
N TRP A 722 -3.25 23.41 10.39
CA TRP A 722 -4.23 23.46 9.30
C TRP A 722 -4.89 24.83 9.21
N HIS A 723 -5.43 25.35 10.32
CA HIS A 723 -6.13 26.64 10.36
C HIS A 723 -5.21 27.81 9.96
N GLN A 724 -3.95 27.80 10.43
CA GLN A 724 -2.95 28.81 10.06
C GLN A 724 -2.65 28.79 8.55
N SER A 725 -2.53 27.59 7.98
CA SER A 725 -2.21 27.41 6.56
C SER A 725 -3.40 27.72 5.64
N ARG A 726 -4.61 27.35 6.05
CA ARG A 726 -5.86 27.73 5.38
C ARG A 726 -6.02 29.26 5.36
N ARG A 727 -5.88 29.94 6.51
CA ARG A 727 -5.96 31.41 6.60
C ARG A 727 -4.89 32.12 5.76
N ALA A 728 -3.68 31.56 5.65
CA ALA A 728 -2.63 32.10 4.81
C ALA A 728 -2.96 32.02 3.31
N LEU A 729 -3.65 30.94 2.87
CA LEU A 729 -4.14 30.80 1.50
C LEU A 729 -5.38 31.68 1.24
N GLU A 730 -6.31 31.78 2.18
CA GLU A 730 -7.51 32.64 2.09
C GLU A 730 -7.10 34.12 1.95
N ALA A 731 -6.22 34.61 2.81
CA ALA A 731 -5.68 35.98 2.73
C ALA A 731 -4.81 36.25 1.49
N GLU A 732 -4.47 35.21 0.73
CA GLU A 732 -3.70 35.29 -0.52
C GLU A 732 -4.58 35.06 -1.77
N SER A 733 -5.79 34.48 -1.63
CA SER A 733 -6.87 34.62 -2.62
C SER A 733 -7.54 35.99 -2.53
N ASP A 734 -7.81 36.50 -1.33
CA ASP A 734 -8.43 37.82 -1.10
C ASP A 734 -7.58 38.98 -1.69
N ARG A 735 -6.27 38.78 -1.85
CA ARG A 735 -5.35 39.71 -2.53
C ARG A 735 -5.41 39.68 -4.05
N ARG A 736 -5.95 38.59 -4.63
CA ARG A 736 -6.04 38.37 -6.08
C ARG A 736 -7.43 38.65 -6.63
N ASP A 737 -8.46 38.52 -5.79
CA ASP A 737 -9.83 38.95 -6.05
C ASP A 737 -10.20 40.15 -5.15
N PRO A 738 -9.71 41.37 -5.45
CA PRO A 738 -10.08 42.59 -4.72
C PRO A 738 -11.54 43.02 -4.99
N GLU A 739 -12.22 42.41 -5.97
CA GLU A 739 -13.64 42.64 -6.27
C GLU A 739 -14.56 41.68 -5.48
N ASN A 740 -13.97 40.73 -4.73
CA ASN A 740 -14.63 39.84 -3.78
C ASN A 740 -15.77 39.01 -4.40
N MET A 741 -15.62 38.61 -5.66
CA MET A 741 -16.59 37.79 -6.39
C MET A 741 -16.59 36.31 -5.96
N ARG A 742 -15.53 35.83 -5.29
CA ARG A 742 -15.50 34.55 -4.55
C ARG A 742 -16.04 33.35 -5.33
N ASN A 743 -15.50 33.07 -6.51
CA ASN A 743 -15.89 31.87 -7.25
C ASN A 743 -15.61 30.60 -6.43
N PRO A 744 -16.50 29.59 -6.44
CA PRO A 744 -16.25 28.31 -5.77
C PRO A 744 -14.95 27.60 -6.22
N ALA A 745 -14.47 27.89 -7.42
CA ALA A 745 -13.23 27.35 -7.98
C ALA A 745 -11.94 27.97 -7.38
N ASP A 746 -12.01 29.17 -6.78
CA ASP A 746 -10.85 29.83 -6.16
C ASP A 746 -10.58 29.31 -4.73
N ARG A 747 -11.57 28.64 -4.13
CA ARG A 747 -11.47 28.06 -2.77
C ARG A 747 -10.38 26.99 -2.71
N PRO A 748 -9.42 27.05 -1.77
CA PRO A 748 -8.29 26.14 -1.76
C PRO A 748 -8.71 24.72 -1.35
N SER A 749 -8.52 23.75 -2.26
CA SER A 749 -8.67 22.30 -2.01
C SER A 749 -7.92 21.85 -0.75
N PRO A 750 -8.44 20.88 0.04
CA PRO A 750 -7.74 20.31 1.19
C PRO A 750 -6.30 19.87 0.90
N GLN A 751 -6.05 19.26 -0.27
CA GLN A 751 -4.69 18.86 -0.67
C GLN A 751 -3.77 20.06 -0.93
N LYS A 752 -4.32 21.20 -1.36
CA LYS A 752 -3.60 22.46 -1.60
C LYS A 752 -3.31 23.19 -0.27
N ILE A 753 -4.25 23.16 0.67
CA ILE A 753 -4.04 23.58 2.08
C ILE A 753 -2.91 22.76 2.70
N TYR A 754 -3.00 21.43 2.63
CA TYR A 754 -1.99 20.51 3.13
C TYR A 754 -0.60 20.72 2.50
N THR A 755 -0.53 20.87 1.17
CA THR A 755 0.74 21.13 0.46
C THR A 755 1.37 22.45 0.90
N HIS A 756 0.57 23.50 1.11
CA HIS A 756 1.05 24.75 1.67
C HIS A 756 1.53 24.56 3.12
N ALA A 757 0.76 23.85 3.95
CA ALA A 757 1.06 23.60 5.35
C ALA A 757 2.38 22.82 5.55
N LEU A 758 2.63 21.80 4.73
CA LEU A 758 3.86 21.00 4.76
C LEU A 758 5.09 21.81 4.32
N VAL A 759 4.96 22.64 3.28
CA VAL A 759 6.05 23.52 2.81
C VAL A 759 6.30 24.67 3.80
N GLU A 760 5.26 25.20 4.45
CA GLU A 760 5.41 26.09 5.60
C GLU A 760 6.19 25.39 6.72
N LEU A 761 5.76 24.21 7.19
CA LEU A 761 6.40 23.48 8.28
C LEU A 761 7.90 23.25 8.02
N ALA A 762 8.22 22.63 6.88
CA ALA A 762 9.59 22.29 6.50
C ALA A 762 10.48 23.54 6.27
N LEU A 763 9.92 24.65 5.79
CA LEU A 763 10.66 25.84 5.39
C LEU A 763 10.28 27.11 6.17
N THR A 764 9.82 26.98 7.43
CA THR A 764 9.76 28.11 8.37
C THR A 764 11.18 28.40 8.89
N SER A 765 11.51 29.66 9.17
CA SER A 765 12.79 30.07 9.81
C SER A 765 12.80 29.90 11.33
N ASN A 766 11.68 29.49 11.92
CA ASN A 766 11.46 29.31 13.35
C ASN A 766 11.70 27.84 13.70
N GLU A 767 12.14 27.56 14.92
CA GLU A 767 12.46 26.21 15.40
C GLU A 767 11.29 25.23 15.29
N LEU A 768 11.62 23.94 15.19
CA LEU A 768 10.67 22.81 15.19
C LEU A 768 10.94 21.98 16.44
N ASP A 769 10.35 22.42 17.53
CA ASP A 769 10.21 21.62 18.75
C ASP A 769 9.14 20.55 18.55
N ASP A 770 9.24 19.48 19.32
CA ASP A 770 8.23 18.42 19.37
C ASP A 770 6.83 18.99 19.73
N THR A 771 6.80 19.95 20.66
CA THR A 771 5.59 20.68 21.08
C THR A 771 4.95 21.55 19.99
N ALA A 772 5.67 21.84 18.90
CA ALA A 772 5.21 22.63 17.77
C ALA A 772 4.94 21.79 16.51
N CYS A 773 5.25 20.49 16.53
CA CYS A 773 4.98 19.59 15.43
C CYS A 773 3.48 19.24 15.34
N PRO A 774 2.87 19.17 14.14
CA PRO A 774 1.60 18.49 13.93
C PRO A 774 1.72 17.03 14.34
N GLU A 775 0.77 16.52 15.11
CA GLU A 775 0.85 15.18 15.70
C GLU A 775 0.88 14.06 14.64
N THR A 776 0.31 14.31 13.44
CA THR A 776 0.41 13.42 12.26
C THR A 776 1.82 13.31 11.68
N LEU A 777 2.66 14.35 11.82
CA LEU A 777 3.99 14.46 11.23
C LEU A 777 5.13 14.26 12.26
N HIS A 778 4.82 13.83 13.48
CA HIS A 778 5.80 13.60 14.56
C HIS A 778 6.91 12.62 14.13
N LEU A 779 6.60 11.56 13.37
CA LEU A 779 7.59 10.62 12.82
C LEU A 779 8.60 11.28 11.85
N ASP A 780 8.24 12.40 11.23
CA ASP A 780 9.07 13.12 10.26
C ASP A 780 9.87 14.28 10.87
N LEU A 781 9.83 14.50 12.20
CA LEU A 781 10.47 15.65 12.85
C LEU A 781 11.97 15.78 12.55
N GLU A 782 12.76 14.71 12.71
CA GLU A 782 14.20 14.68 12.37
C GLU A 782 14.42 15.00 10.86
N ARG A 783 13.50 14.53 10.00
CA ARG A 783 13.55 14.76 8.53
C ARG A 783 13.27 16.22 8.18
N MET A 784 12.28 16.84 8.83
CA MET A 784 11.92 18.24 8.62
C MET A 784 13.00 19.19 9.14
N GLN A 785 13.60 18.90 10.30
CA GLN A 785 14.78 19.62 10.80
C GLN A 785 15.96 19.52 9.81
N LYS A 786 16.29 18.31 9.32
CA LYS A 786 17.33 18.11 8.28
C LYS A 786 17.04 18.82 6.96
N LEU A 787 15.77 18.89 6.54
CA LEU A 787 15.35 19.64 5.35
C LEU A 787 15.53 21.15 5.55
N ARG A 788 15.17 21.67 6.73
CA ARG A 788 15.38 23.07 7.10
C ARG A 788 16.86 23.45 7.09
N THR A 789 17.75 22.67 7.70
CA THR A 789 19.20 22.95 7.69
C THR A 789 19.74 23.02 6.25
N LYS A 790 19.28 22.12 5.36
CA LYS A 790 19.62 22.16 3.93
C LYS A 790 19.09 23.43 3.25
N ALA A 791 17.86 23.86 3.53
CA ALA A 791 17.27 25.06 2.96
C ALA A 791 17.95 26.36 3.45
N ILE A 792 18.30 26.44 4.75
CA ILE A 792 19.11 27.53 5.31
C ILE A 792 20.48 27.57 4.61
N ARG A 793 21.15 26.42 4.47
CA ARG A 793 22.45 26.33 3.77
C ARG A 793 22.38 26.82 2.32
N ILE A 794 21.32 26.46 1.58
CA ILE A 794 21.08 26.98 0.21
C ILE A 794 20.92 28.50 0.23
N ALA A 795 20.09 29.05 1.13
CA ALA A 795 19.87 30.50 1.20
C ALA A 795 21.13 31.28 1.62
N VAL A 796 21.93 30.75 2.56
CA VAL A 796 23.19 31.36 3.00
C VAL A 796 24.23 31.36 1.88
N ILE A 797 24.53 30.23 1.25
CA ILE A 797 25.52 30.19 0.16
C ILE A 797 24.99 31.00 -1.05
N GLY A 798 23.69 30.92 -1.35
CA GLY A 798 23.03 31.76 -2.35
C GLY A 798 23.19 33.26 -2.09
N ALA A 799 23.03 33.71 -0.84
CA ALA A 799 23.23 35.11 -0.47
C ALA A 799 24.70 35.54 -0.60
N ILE A 800 25.65 34.69 -0.17
CA ILE A 800 27.09 34.93 -0.29
C ILE A 800 27.50 35.07 -1.77
N LEU A 801 27.06 34.13 -2.62
CA LEU A 801 27.35 34.17 -4.06
C LEU A 801 26.66 35.36 -4.73
N LEU A 802 25.40 35.67 -4.40
CA LEU A 802 24.67 36.79 -4.98
C LEU A 802 25.30 38.15 -4.60
N THR A 803 25.66 38.38 -3.33
CA THR A 803 26.31 39.63 -2.93
C THR A 803 27.69 39.76 -3.55
N THR A 804 28.48 38.69 -3.61
CA THR A 804 29.80 38.70 -4.26
C THR A 804 29.69 38.94 -5.78
N LYS A 805 28.72 38.32 -6.47
CA LYS A 805 28.40 38.59 -7.89
C LYS A 805 28.06 40.07 -8.12
N ASN A 806 27.16 40.62 -7.30
CA ASN A 806 26.71 42.01 -7.40
C ASN A 806 27.84 43.01 -7.14
N LEU A 807 28.64 42.81 -6.08
CA LEU A 807 29.78 43.67 -5.76
C LEU A 807 30.88 43.64 -6.83
N LEU A 808 31.08 42.50 -7.49
CA LEU A 808 31.99 42.34 -8.63
C LEU A 808 31.34 42.68 -9.99
N ARG A 809 30.11 43.23 -10.00
CA ARG A 809 29.33 43.60 -11.21
C ARG A 809 29.22 42.49 -12.26
N ARG A 810 29.17 41.22 -11.83
CA ARG A 810 28.99 40.07 -12.72
C ARG A 810 27.51 39.71 -12.85
N ASP A 811 27.15 39.03 -13.94
CA ASP A 811 25.79 38.53 -14.13
C ASP A 811 25.37 37.56 -13.00
N VAL A 812 24.24 37.84 -12.38
CA VAL A 812 23.59 37.01 -11.35
C VAL A 812 23.34 35.58 -11.86
N ARG A 813 23.06 35.42 -13.16
CA ARG A 813 22.80 34.13 -13.82
C ARG A 813 24.08 33.32 -14.08
N SER A 814 25.27 33.89 -13.91
CA SER A 814 26.54 33.15 -14.04
C SER A 814 26.66 32.07 -12.96
N GLN A 815 27.07 30.85 -13.34
CA GLN A 815 27.03 29.67 -12.48
C GLN A 815 28.40 29.41 -11.82
N TRP A 816 28.54 29.75 -10.54
CA TRP A 816 29.76 29.59 -9.74
C TRP A 816 29.75 28.22 -9.03
N LYS A 817 29.69 27.14 -9.82
CA LYS A 817 29.48 25.77 -9.33
C LYS A 817 30.61 25.25 -8.45
N ASN A 818 31.86 25.63 -8.74
CA ASN A 818 33.02 25.13 -8.00
C ASN A 818 33.08 25.78 -6.60
N GLU A 819 32.76 27.06 -6.56
CA GLU A 819 32.67 27.91 -5.39
C GLU A 819 31.49 27.47 -4.51
N ALA A 820 30.31 27.26 -5.11
CA ALA A 820 29.13 26.72 -4.44
C ALA A 820 29.39 25.33 -3.83
N ASN A 821 30.05 24.42 -4.58
CA ASN A 821 30.39 23.09 -4.09
C ASN A 821 31.39 23.14 -2.92
N ARG A 822 32.43 23.99 -2.98
CA ARG A 822 33.40 24.18 -1.89
C ARG A 822 32.75 24.75 -0.63
N LEU A 823 31.89 25.76 -0.78
CA LEU A 823 31.12 26.34 0.32
C LEU A 823 30.09 25.35 0.89
N TRP A 824 29.51 24.48 0.05
CA TRP A 824 28.62 23.41 0.49
C TRP A 824 29.37 22.35 1.30
N THR A 825 30.55 21.88 0.84
CA THR A 825 31.36 20.91 1.59
C THR A 825 31.79 21.46 2.95
N LEU A 826 32.25 22.71 2.98
CA LEU A 826 32.66 23.43 4.19
C LEU A 826 31.49 23.51 5.19
N LEU A 827 30.34 24.04 4.76
CA LEU A 827 29.15 24.15 5.62
C LEU A 827 28.47 22.81 5.93
N SER A 828 28.90 21.71 5.30
CA SER A 828 28.42 20.35 5.61
C SER A 828 29.27 19.62 6.65
N ALA A 829 30.51 20.08 6.88
CA ALA A 829 31.43 19.52 7.87
C ALA A 829 31.53 20.40 9.13
N GLU A 830 31.48 21.74 8.99
CA GLU A 830 31.60 22.68 10.10
C GLU A 830 30.25 23.34 10.44
N PRO A 831 29.95 23.59 11.74
CA PRO A 831 28.84 24.45 12.17
C PRO A 831 28.99 25.90 11.70
N TYR A 832 27.94 26.71 11.88
CA TYR A 832 27.99 28.16 11.58
C TYR A 832 28.82 28.97 12.60
N GLU A 833 29.09 28.42 13.78
CA GLU A 833 29.94 29.01 14.82
C GLU A 833 31.16 28.12 15.08
N SER A 834 32.32 28.76 15.28
CA SER A 834 33.57 28.10 15.66
C SER A 834 33.62 27.92 17.19
N THR A 835 33.61 26.67 17.66
CA THR A 835 33.73 26.33 19.09
C THR A 835 35.12 26.58 19.66
N ASN A 836 36.14 26.65 18.79
CA ASN A 836 37.55 26.75 19.15
C ASN A 836 38.07 28.15 18.84
N ALA A 837 38.75 28.80 19.80
CA ALA A 837 39.24 30.17 19.65
C ALA A 837 40.51 30.29 18.77
N ASP A 838 41.29 29.22 18.66
CA ASP A 838 42.56 29.19 17.92
C ASP A 838 42.43 28.83 16.43
N GLU A 839 41.24 28.43 15.97
CA GLU A 839 40.98 28.14 14.56
C GLU A 839 40.43 29.34 13.78
N PRO A 840 40.78 29.50 12.49
CA PRO A 840 40.14 30.50 11.64
C PRO A 840 38.65 30.17 11.51
N THR A 841 37.79 31.16 11.73
CA THR A 841 36.34 30.92 11.83
C THR A 841 35.77 30.38 10.52
N THR A 842 34.69 29.61 10.57
CA THR A 842 34.06 29.02 9.38
C THR A 842 33.62 30.08 8.36
N ALA A 843 33.32 31.31 8.81
CA ALA A 843 33.12 32.49 7.98
C ALA A 843 34.40 32.99 7.27
N GLN A 844 35.56 32.98 7.95
CA GLN A 844 36.86 33.27 7.34
C GLN A 844 37.29 32.17 6.35
N LYS A 845 37.08 30.89 6.69
CA LYS A 845 37.27 29.75 5.78
C LYS A 845 36.38 29.87 4.54
N ALA A 846 35.14 30.34 4.68
CA ALA A 846 34.25 30.63 3.55
C ALA A 846 34.69 31.85 2.71
N PHE A 847 35.25 32.89 3.33
CA PHE A 847 35.80 34.04 2.62
C PHE A 847 37.04 33.66 1.77
N SER A 848 37.97 32.86 2.29
CA SER A 848 39.18 32.47 1.56
C SER A 848 38.89 31.60 0.32
N VAL A 849 37.80 30.82 0.33
CA VAL A 849 37.29 30.10 -0.85
C VAL A 849 36.91 31.07 -2.00
N LEU A 850 36.42 32.27 -1.68
CA LEU A 850 36.05 33.29 -2.68
C LEU A 850 37.26 34.14 -3.10
N GLU A 851 38.15 34.47 -2.16
CA GLU A 851 39.38 35.21 -2.44
C GLU A 851 40.35 34.40 -3.33
N THR A 852 40.46 33.08 -3.11
CA THR A 852 41.25 32.19 -3.97
C THR A 852 40.60 31.94 -5.34
N ALA A 853 39.28 32.12 -5.46
CA ALA A 853 38.58 31.99 -6.74
C ALA A 853 38.66 33.29 -7.57
N HIS A 854 38.64 34.46 -6.95
CA HIS A 854 38.46 35.75 -7.63
C HIS A 854 39.36 36.86 -7.07
N ASN A 855 40.09 37.54 -7.98
CA ASN A 855 40.76 38.80 -7.65
C ASN A 855 39.70 39.87 -7.31
N MET A 856 39.73 40.36 -6.06
CA MET A 856 38.81 41.39 -5.55
C MET A 856 39.59 42.63 -5.07
N PRO A 857 39.12 43.86 -5.33
CA PRO A 857 39.66 45.07 -4.72
C PRO A 857 39.57 45.04 -3.19
N GLU A 858 40.50 45.69 -2.51
CA GLU A 858 40.61 45.67 -1.04
C GLU A 858 39.36 46.18 -0.31
N SER A 859 38.68 47.19 -0.86
CA SER A 859 37.38 47.67 -0.36
C SER A 859 36.27 46.63 -0.53
N THR A 860 36.28 45.88 -1.64
CA THR A 860 35.34 44.78 -1.90
C THR A 860 35.60 43.60 -0.98
N LYS A 861 36.87 43.22 -0.74
CA LYS A 861 37.24 42.15 0.21
C LYS A 861 36.62 42.39 1.59
N ARG A 862 36.87 43.56 2.19
CA ARG A 862 36.33 43.94 3.51
C ARG A 862 34.80 43.96 3.54
N SER A 863 34.17 44.42 2.45
CA SER A 863 32.71 44.40 2.31
C SER A 863 32.14 42.99 2.26
N VAL A 864 32.70 42.11 1.42
CA VAL A 864 32.30 40.69 1.32
C VAL A 864 32.51 39.98 2.66
N GLN A 865 33.67 40.14 3.30
CA GLN A 865 33.98 39.54 4.60
C GLN A 865 33.00 40.00 5.70
N SER A 866 32.70 41.30 5.79
CA SER A 866 31.71 41.84 6.73
C SER A 866 30.31 41.27 6.50
N THR A 867 29.92 41.09 5.23
CA THR A 867 28.61 40.53 4.87
C THR A 867 28.52 39.03 5.13
N ILE A 868 29.58 38.26 4.85
CA ILE A 868 29.66 36.83 5.21
C ILE A 868 29.53 36.65 6.73
N ASN A 869 30.27 37.41 7.54
CA ASN A 869 30.19 37.32 9.00
C ASN A 869 28.75 37.59 9.51
N LYS A 870 28.03 38.56 8.92
CA LYS A 870 26.62 38.83 9.25
C LYS A 870 25.69 37.67 8.86
N PHE A 871 25.89 37.09 7.68
CA PHE A 871 25.08 35.96 7.22
C PHE A 871 25.31 34.70 8.08
N PHE A 872 26.56 34.43 8.47
CA PHE A 872 26.89 33.32 9.36
C PHE A 872 26.29 33.51 10.76
N ALA A 873 26.40 34.71 11.35
CA ALA A 873 25.80 35.00 12.66
C ALA A 873 24.27 34.84 12.66
N GLN A 874 23.57 35.29 11.60
CA GLN A 874 22.13 35.06 11.45
C GLN A 874 21.79 33.58 11.19
N ALA A 875 22.63 32.85 10.45
CA ALA A 875 22.43 31.43 10.20
C ALA A 875 22.60 30.60 11.48
N ALA A 876 23.57 30.96 12.34
CA ALA A 876 23.76 30.34 13.64
C ALA A 876 22.55 30.56 14.57
N GLN A 877 22.09 31.80 14.71
CA GLN A 877 20.89 32.14 15.50
C GLN A 877 19.62 31.40 15.02
N VAL A 878 19.53 31.07 13.73
CA VAL A 878 18.40 30.31 13.13
C VAL A 878 18.63 28.77 13.17
N SER A 879 19.81 28.30 13.58
CA SER A 879 20.18 26.87 13.59
C SER A 879 20.44 26.28 14.99
N ILE A 880 20.64 27.11 16.01
CA ILE A 880 20.80 26.68 17.41
C ILE A 880 19.41 26.48 18.03
N PRO A 881 19.15 25.36 18.73
CA PRO A 881 17.91 25.19 19.49
C PRO A 881 17.90 26.10 20.73
N SER A 882 16.92 27.00 20.82
CA SER A 882 16.77 28.00 21.88
C SER A 882 16.18 27.38 23.14
N GLY A 883 17.04 26.77 23.97
CA GLY A 883 16.68 26.20 25.26
C GLY A 883 16.03 27.20 26.22
N ALA A 884 14.70 27.32 26.14
CA ALA A 884 13.77 28.09 26.97
C ALA A 884 13.95 29.63 27.01
N GLN A 885 12.82 30.34 26.97
CA GLN A 885 12.63 31.77 27.31
C GLN A 885 12.99 32.87 26.28
N GLN A 886 13.00 32.61 24.96
CA GLN A 886 12.86 33.69 23.96
C GLN A 886 11.66 33.49 23.02
N VAL A 887 10.61 34.29 23.21
CA VAL A 887 9.35 34.27 22.43
C VAL A 887 9.46 35.02 21.10
N ASN A 888 10.60 35.68 20.84
CA ASN A 888 10.85 36.40 19.60
C ASN A 888 11.22 35.44 18.47
N SER A 889 10.24 35.11 17.63
CA SER A 889 10.40 34.28 16.42
C SER A 889 11.65 34.66 15.62
N VAL A 890 12.68 33.80 15.66
CA VAL A 890 13.95 34.04 14.97
C VAL A 890 13.71 34.00 13.47
N ARG A 891 14.08 35.08 12.79
CA ARG A 891 13.84 35.31 11.36
C ARG A 891 15.05 35.99 10.77
N PHE A 892 15.36 35.69 9.51
CA PHE A 892 16.36 36.42 8.75
C PHE A 892 16.05 37.93 8.77
N SER A 893 16.89 38.69 9.46
CA SER A 893 16.77 40.14 9.61
C SER A 893 17.46 40.87 8.46
N ASP A 894 18.45 40.23 7.83
CA ASP A 894 19.01 40.70 6.55
C ASP A 894 18.00 40.52 5.39
N PRO A 895 17.78 41.57 4.56
CA PRO A 895 16.80 41.51 3.47
C PRO A 895 17.20 40.57 2.33
N VAL A 896 18.50 40.32 2.08
CA VAL A 896 18.96 39.43 1.01
C VAL A 896 18.68 37.98 1.39
N LEU A 897 19.04 37.57 2.61
CA LEU A 897 18.70 36.24 3.14
C LEU A 897 17.19 36.01 3.16
N LYS A 898 16.42 36.97 3.69
CA LYS A 898 14.96 36.91 3.77
C LYS A 898 14.30 36.76 2.39
N VAL A 899 14.72 37.54 1.39
CA VAL A 899 14.17 37.48 0.02
C VAL A 899 14.59 36.19 -0.69
N LEU A 900 15.83 35.72 -0.53
CA LEU A 900 16.27 34.45 -1.14
C LEU A 900 15.57 33.24 -0.54
N PHE A 901 15.43 33.19 0.79
CA PHE A 901 14.73 32.10 1.48
C PHE A 901 13.24 32.08 1.10
N GLN A 902 12.58 33.24 1.00
CA GLN A 902 11.21 33.31 0.52
C GLN A 902 11.08 32.89 -0.97
N ARG A 903 12.02 33.28 -1.84
CA ARG A 903 12.05 32.81 -3.25
C ARG A 903 12.24 31.31 -3.36
N LEU A 904 13.14 30.73 -2.57
CA LEU A 904 13.36 29.29 -2.47
C LEU A 904 12.08 28.56 -2.04
N LYS A 905 11.41 29.07 -1.00
CA LYS A 905 10.13 28.56 -0.49
C LYS A 905 9.02 28.61 -1.54
N THR A 906 8.82 29.76 -2.20
CA THR A 906 7.83 29.91 -3.28
C THR A 906 8.14 28.99 -4.48
N HIS A 907 9.42 28.81 -4.83
CA HIS A 907 9.83 27.88 -5.87
C HIS A 907 9.47 26.43 -5.51
N ILE A 908 9.81 25.98 -4.29
CA ILE A 908 9.47 24.64 -3.79
C ILE A 908 7.96 24.43 -3.73
N LEU A 909 7.19 25.41 -3.22
CA LEU A 909 5.73 25.38 -3.21
C LEU A 909 5.16 25.23 -4.63
N SER A 910 5.62 26.03 -5.60
CA SER A 910 5.13 25.97 -6.98
C SER A 910 5.51 24.68 -7.74
N ARG A 911 6.51 23.93 -7.24
CA ARG A 911 6.86 22.59 -7.74
C ARG A 911 5.93 21.52 -7.16
N LEU A 912 5.62 21.60 -5.87
CA LEU A 912 4.76 20.64 -5.16
C LEU A 912 3.27 20.85 -5.42
N SER A 913 2.83 22.08 -5.69
CA SER A 913 1.44 22.42 -6.03
C SER A 913 1.07 22.12 -7.49
N ALA A 914 1.94 21.47 -8.26
CA ALA A 914 1.68 21.11 -9.65
C ALA A 914 0.87 19.79 -9.70
N GLU A 915 -0.45 19.90 -9.74
CA GLU A 915 -1.35 18.75 -9.63
C GLU A 915 -1.25 17.82 -10.86
N SER A 916 -1.33 18.37 -12.07
CA SER A 916 -1.23 17.62 -13.34
C SER A 916 0.20 17.15 -13.65
N SER A 917 0.33 15.99 -14.31
CA SER A 917 1.61 15.49 -14.82
C SER A 917 2.26 16.45 -15.83
N ALA A 918 1.46 17.08 -16.68
CA ALA A 918 1.92 18.13 -17.61
C ALA A 918 2.46 19.35 -16.86
N ASP A 919 1.90 19.68 -15.70
CA ASP A 919 2.35 20.81 -14.87
C ASP A 919 3.62 20.46 -14.11
N ARG A 920 3.77 19.24 -13.59
CA ARG A 920 5.03 18.78 -12.97
C ARG A 920 6.18 18.82 -13.97
N VAL A 921 5.94 18.43 -15.23
CA VAL A 921 6.92 18.53 -16.33
C VAL A 921 7.24 20.00 -16.68
N ARG A 922 6.24 20.87 -16.85
CA ARG A 922 6.46 22.31 -17.10
C ARG A 922 7.15 23.03 -15.94
N ALA A 923 6.86 22.64 -14.70
CA ALA A 923 7.51 23.15 -13.50
C ALA A 923 8.95 22.63 -13.36
N ALA A 924 9.24 21.41 -13.83
CA ALA A 924 10.60 20.86 -13.88
C ALA A 924 11.45 21.53 -14.96
N SER A 925 10.94 21.71 -16.18
CA SER A 925 11.68 22.35 -17.27
C SER A 925 11.98 23.83 -17.01
N SER A 926 11.07 24.54 -16.33
CA SER A 926 11.26 25.95 -15.93
C SER A 926 11.96 26.15 -14.57
N ALA A 927 12.26 25.08 -13.81
CA ALA A 927 12.88 25.21 -12.49
C ALA A 927 14.30 25.79 -12.54
N SER A 928 15.12 25.34 -13.49
CA SER A 928 16.49 25.84 -13.67
C SER A 928 16.52 27.33 -13.99
N GLU A 929 15.62 27.81 -14.85
CA GLU A 929 15.47 29.21 -15.21
C GLU A 929 14.96 30.07 -14.03
N LYS A 930 13.90 29.63 -13.34
CA LYS A 930 13.33 30.33 -12.18
C LYS A 930 14.31 30.41 -11.00
N LEU A 931 15.11 29.37 -10.79
CA LEU A 931 16.12 29.35 -9.74
C LEU A 931 17.35 30.20 -10.13
N ALA A 932 17.72 30.22 -11.41
CA ALA A 932 18.77 31.09 -11.93
C ALA A 932 18.38 32.59 -11.92
N SER A 933 17.15 32.95 -12.28
CA SER A 933 16.65 34.33 -12.17
C SER A 933 16.54 34.79 -10.71
N SER A 934 16.39 33.84 -9.77
CA SER A 934 16.46 34.08 -8.33
C SER A 934 17.88 34.21 -7.77
N GLY A 935 18.92 33.92 -8.56
CA GLY A 935 20.34 33.97 -8.13
C GLY A 935 20.89 32.70 -7.48
N MET A 936 20.19 31.56 -7.62
CA MET A 936 20.50 30.27 -6.98
C MET A 936 20.73 29.15 -8.01
N ALA A 937 21.26 29.49 -9.20
CA ALA A 937 21.42 28.59 -10.35
C ALA A 937 22.24 27.31 -10.05
N GLU A 938 23.12 27.38 -9.06
CA GLU A 938 24.00 26.31 -8.61
C GLU A 938 23.26 25.21 -7.83
N PHE A 939 22.15 25.55 -7.16
CA PHE A 939 21.49 24.68 -6.18
C PHE A 939 20.37 23.81 -6.75
N VAL A 940 20.13 23.84 -8.07
CA VAL A 940 19.13 23.00 -8.77
C VAL A 940 19.10 21.54 -8.28
N PRO A 941 20.22 20.79 -8.17
CA PRO A 941 20.18 19.41 -7.68
C PRO A 941 19.77 19.30 -6.19
N HIS A 942 20.22 20.22 -5.33
CA HIS A 942 19.86 20.21 -3.92
C HIS A 942 18.38 20.58 -3.71
N VAL A 943 17.85 21.51 -4.49
CA VAL A 943 16.42 21.89 -4.48
C VAL A 943 15.55 20.76 -5.05
N ALA A 944 16.01 20.02 -6.06
CA ALA A 944 15.33 18.82 -6.54
C ALA A 944 15.19 17.77 -5.42
N VAL A 945 16.28 17.40 -4.75
CA VAL A 945 16.25 16.44 -3.63
C VAL A 945 15.32 16.89 -2.49
N ILE A 946 15.18 18.20 -2.23
CA ILE A 946 14.22 18.73 -1.24
C ILE A 946 12.77 18.54 -1.73
N VAL A 947 12.47 18.88 -3.00
CA VAL A 947 11.14 18.67 -3.60
C VAL A 947 10.77 17.19 -3.64
N ASP A 948 11.68 16.34 -4.11
CA ASP A 948 11.43 14.90 -4.28
C ASP A 948 11.28 14.16 -2.94
N LEU A 949 11.87 14.68 -1.85
CA LEU A 949 11.65 14.16 -0.50
C LEU A 949 10.32 14.66 0.08
N LEU A 950 9.99 15.94 -0.11
CA LEU A 950 8.70 16.51 0.31
C LEU A 950 7.52 15.90 -0.46
N GLU A 951 7.66 15.56 -1.75
CA GLU A 951 6.61 14.88 -2.52
C GLU A 951 6.36 13.46 -2.00
N ARG A 952 7.41 12.76 -1.53
CA ARG A 952 7.28 11.42 -0.91
C ARG A 952 6.63 11.49 0.47
N VAL A 953 7.06 12.40 1.36
CA VAL A 953 6.40 12.60 2.66
C VAL A 953 4.94 13.03 2.47
N ARG A 954 4.69 14.03 1.60
CA ARG A 954 3.32 14.49 1.25
C ARG A 954 2.42 13.34 0.84
N LYS A 955 2.93 12.40 0.03
CA LYS A 955 2.17 11.24 -0.44
C LYS A 955 1.86 10.28 0.72
N VAL A 956 2.88 9.86 1.46
CA VAL A 956 2.72 8.86 2.53
C VAL A 956 1.81 9.40 3.65
N ASP A 957 2.04 10.62 4.11
CA ASP A 957 1.22 11.24 5.15
C ASP A 957 -0.22 11.53 4.68
N TRP A 958 -0.45 11.87 3.40
CA TRP A 958 -1.82 11.98 2.88
C TRP A 958 -2.52 10.61 2.75
N GLU A 959 -1.80 9.56 2.34
CA GLU A 959 -2.34 8.19 2.25
C GLU A 959 -2.61 7.58 3.64
N SER A 960 -1.81 7.92 4.67
CA SER A 960 -2.00 7.50 6.06
C SER A 960 -3.05 8.33 6.81
N HIS A 961 -2.94 9.66 6.77
CA HIS A 961 -3.67 10.58 7.65
C HIS A 961 -4.75 11.43 6.96
N GLY A 962 -5.00 11.23 5.66
CA GLY A 962 -5.98 11.98 4.86
C GLY A 962 -7.37 12.10 5.49
N VAL A 963 -7.86 11.05 6.14
CA VAL A 963 -9.19 11.02 6.79
C VAL A 963 -9.31 12.12 7.86
N TRP A 964 -8.31 12.30 8.72
CA TRP A 964 -8.35 13.35 9.75
C TRP A 964 -8.22 14.76 9.17
N TYR A 965 -7.48 14.92 8.05
CA TYR A 965 -7.44 16.20 7.34
C TYR A 965 -8.79 16.55 6.70
N GLU A 966 -9.52 15.55 6.19
CA GLU A 966 -10.86 15.72 5.63
C GLU A 966 -11.91 15.96 6.73
N GLU A 967 -11.85 15.26 7.87
CA GLU A 967 -12.67 15.56 9.07
C GLU A 967 -12.45 16.99 9.58
N ILE A 968 -11.18 17.42 9.70
CA ILE A 968 -10.82 18.79 10.12
C ILE A 968 -11.32 19.82 9.08
N ALA A 969 -11.33 19.49 7.80
CA ALA A 969 -11.90 20.36 6.76
C ALA A 969 -13.42 20.47 6.90
N VAL A 970 -14.15 19.34 6.98
CA VAL A 970 -15.62 19.29 7.05
C VAL A 970 -16.18 19.98 8.30
N VAL A 971 -15.58 19.76 9.47
CA VAL A 971 -15.97 20.45 10.72
C VAL A 971 -15.78 21.97 10.61
N GLN A 972 -14.89 22.45 9.73
CA GLN A 972 -14.70 23.86 9.39
C GLN A 972 -15.42 24.35 8.12
N GLU A 973 -16.39 23.57 7.62
CA GLU A 973 -17.43 24.06 6.69
C GLU A 973 -18.78 24.24 7.42
N GLN A 974 -18.91 23.63 8.59
CA GLN A 974 -20.08 23.69 9.48
C GLN A 974 -19.94 24.75 10.59
N GLN A 975 -18.80 25.47 10.63
CA GLN A 975 -18.45 26.55 11.55
C GLN A 975 -18.08 27.83 10.79
#